data_AF-A0A0G3GZ50-F1
#
_entry.id   AF-A0A0G3GZ50-F1
#
_cell.length_a   1.000
_cell.length_b   1.000
_cell.length_c   1.000
_cell.angle_alpha   90.00
_cell.angle_beta   90.00
_cell.angle_gamma   90.00
#
_symmetry.space_group_name_H-M   'P 1'
#
loop_
_entity.id
_entity.type
_entity.pdbx_description
1 polymer ?
#
loop_
_entity_poly.entity_id
_entity_poly.type
_entity_poly.pdbx_seq_one_letter_code
_entity_poly.pdbx_strand_id
1 'polypeptide(L)'
;MAVAFTADVGLVAPLVKLIPQPIVEAESLALAAFRLIKQSHTPIGYTTHQPSSFLAWAVLTDPTNAHHALSLVRELQKARRHADDQAGKVKTRVESVAATMQESVPHFIPAFFEEIARIFHRVNNLNYAKQFFGKARQLETDLNLEVDPERHAAVFSEFAGLGVVSAKVFSLEARRVLALMEPLRAYQHFLALVIAHAHGGVPAYADVFKDLRGLGAAAGIDAKEVDKEFVLAYAPTPGFPRTAMALQRKILPTLKRLVPQHPEAGVHLAEFIPTTTTIESYIDLLKAANLWENLRTDPARFRAWVSLILNEAYYIDSFAQEPHREFLEAIDANASTLTGLRVTGNLRTFHLDYLDAFVAAGIECVGLTSRYRRDIAFDFPSWCQRHYRDLSVLMAVKEIRWRLVDDLSACVLTDNLDVFLETETTTTLVKEWLEQFQRNWVVSISSSPVANLYSSRKLLTDMRLYDVHPQAMLKIFGTSPALALQEKLVDETWKNAIPDDEQAGVNKFRLPRVTAKLAKITEKECAQLIDQPLTILEVVEGDEVLATAIAATIAEIGQLPDVTLILPELTEIPSWLGVMYGVAPKEEGDDPTTLFPLPPTLGQEFSVNDAQFLAKLLHRPKETGEIVMDHSCKKLVENIGQEKVLLARLSRPGIPIDTVRKYHTFYSWCANLKLLGTWRRETLADNAFPTYGFTPHWDNNALIVHTNSGFLRLWSQDVSNKPADGDDFFVAQEEFLSALDEILKWHEDRHEADTTTEPAWSDVTVAQIAEEAARVSTLPPESWRYFFVVDRDTYNPAAWTDEWEHNAQEILGLSANKLERAYHDCAAQFGEDQFELLATAWHKDMVRTGPDIGKLAQAWAKRWGSPWIHLTDTMMAEIPAHYHHKLSGEFHRNPHDKSDPEGWAFRTSLLVVYLYVAQLVEASSDIARVLAQKISHFHDYPVAPDAPELCGSIENFGFFHSALEDEAPRVVSEGYLDTLITYLETGTPFTGTGQDPRANAPTVVADVEHTLGLSADAACYFLQLLALVNPTDTNTKKWNGWNKKQLDTARSELLVKKLVVEAKHTGAGRSVFLPGGWCQKSHSGPGLEVWKAPHYLLWNTEKATPVIPTCPPILPYPHLFAEVWQRYTSGDTPGYEELRTERYGQ
;
A
#
# COMPACT_ATOMS: atom_id res chain seq x y z
N MET A 1 -6.50 35.64 46.42
CA MET A 1 -6.09 36.58 47.48
C MET A 1 -4.74 37.18 47.12
N ALA A 2 -4.57 38.49 47.21
CA ALA A 2 -3.25 39.10 47.32
C ALA A 2 -2.82 39.05 48.79
N VAL A 3 -1.75 38.32 49.11
CA VAL A 3 -1.27 38.13 50.49
C VAL A 3 0.09 38.81 50.63
N ALA A 4 0.22 39.71 51.60
CA ALA A 4 1.44 40.47 51.87
C ALA A 4 2.30 39.76 52.93
N PHE A 5 3.61 39.71 52.70
CA PHE A 5 4.61 39.10 53.55
C PHE A 5 5.77 40.06 53.84
N THR A 6 6.34 39.97 55.04
CA THR A 6 7.55 40.71 55.47
C THR A 6 8.58 39.76 56.07
N ALA A 7 9.87 40.02 55.87
CA ALA A 7 10.95 39.27 56.51
C ALA A 7 11.40 39.93 57.82
N ASP A 8 11.77 39.13 58.82
CA ASP A 8 12.40 39.54 60.07
C ASP A 8 13.80 40.19 59.87
N VAL A 9 14.41 40.01 58.69
CA VAL A 9 15.74 40.55 58.33
C VAL A 9 15.69 41.84 57.47
N GLY A 10 14.56 42.53 57.43
CA GLY A 10 14.45 43.84 56.77
C GLY A 10 14.44 43.78 55.24
N LEU A 11 13.42 43.17 54.64
CA LEU A 11 13.07 43.46 53.25
C LEU A 11 12.65 44.94 53.14
N VAL A 12 13.28 45.70 52.23
CA VAL A 12 13.01 47.14 52.01
C VAL A 12 11.56 47.39 51.52
N ALA A 13 10.88 46.37 50.98
CA ALA A 13 9.48 46.43 50.54
C ALA A 13 8.73 45.11 50.83
N PRO A 14 7.42 45.15 51.14
CA PRO A 14 6.60 43.96 51.39
C PRO A 14 6.43 43.11 50.11
N LEU A 15 6.60 41.79 50.23
CA LEU A 15 6.39 40.84 49.13
C LEU A 15 4.89 40.50 49.04
N VAL A 16 4.28 40.72 47.88
CA VAL A 16 2.87 40.35 47.63
C VAL A 16 2.82 39.12 46.73
N LYS A 17 2.17 38.06 47.19
CA LYS A 17 1.94 36.82 46.41
C LYS A 17 0.44 36.62 46.19
N LEU A 18 0.06 36.22 44.97
CA LEU A 18 -1.30 35.82 44.67
C LEU A 18 -1.50 34.36 45.05
N ILE A 19 -2.43 34.10 45.97
CA ILE A 19 -2.70 32.78 46.54
C ILE A 19 -4.22 32.53 46.52
N PRO A 20 -4.71 31.39 45.98
CA PRO A 20 -6.11 30.98 46.10
C PRO A 20 -6.53 30.91 47.57
N GLN A 21 -7.72 31.44 47.91
CA GLN A 21 -8.18 31.56 49.30
C GLN A 21 -8.08 30.26 50.12
N PRO A 22 -8.46 29.07 49.59
CA PRO A 22 -8.41 27.82 50.35
C PRO A 22 -7.00 27.39 50.80
N ILE A 23 -5.94 27.83 50.10
CA ILE A 23 -4.55 27.41 50.38
C ILE A 23 -3.70 28.52 51.01
N VAL A 24 -4.30 29.65 51.39
CA VAL A 24 -3.56 30.79 51.99
C VAL A 24 -2.82 30.39 53.25
N GLU A 25 -3.45 29.63 54.15
CA GLU A 25 -2.80 29.19 55.40
C GLU A 25 -1.62 28.25 55.12
N ALA A 26 -1.83 27.25 54.27
CA ALA A 26 -0.81 26.28 53.86
C ALA A 26 0.43 26.95 53.25
N GLU A 27 0.21 27.84 52.28
CA GLU A 27 1.28 28.59 51.62
C GLU A 27 1.97 29.57 52.57
N SER A 28 1.22 30.17 53.50
CA SER A 28 1.81 31.06 54.51
C SER A 28 2.70 30.30 55.50
N LEU A 29 2.31 29.10 55.92
CA LEU A 29 3.12 28.20 56.74
C LEU A 29 4.42 27.80 56.03
N ALA A 30 4.34 27.44 54.73
CA ALA A 30 5.54 27.14 53.94
C ALA A 30 6.46 28.36 53.78
N LEU A 31 5.90 29.56 53.61
CA LEU A 31 6.68 30.79 53.50
C LEU A 31 7.29 31.22 54.84
N ALA A 32 6.65 30.91 55.97
CA ALA A 32 7.20 31.17 57.30
C ALA A 32 8.52 30.42 57.55
N ALA A 33 8.73 29.26 56.90
CA ALA A 33 10.02 28.56 56.94
C ALA A 33 11.18 29.37 56.32
N PHE A 34 10.86 30.32 55.43
CA PHE A 34 11.81 31.30 54.88
C PHE A 34 11.81 32.62 55.67
N ARG A 35 11.23 32.60 56.88
CA ARG A 35 11.05 33.76 57.76
C ARG A 35 10.19 34.88 57.14
N LEU A 36 9.33 34.52 56.20
CA LEU A 36 8.33 35.42 55.64
C LEU A 36 7.05 35.34 56.47
N ILE A 37 6.77 36.41 57.21
CA ILE A 37 5.62 36.51 58.10
C ILE A 37 4.46 37.14 57.33
N LYS A 38 3.34 36.42 57.28
CA LYS A 38 2.07 36.91 56.71
C LYS A 38 1.60 38.14 57.50
N GLN A 39 1.27 39.22 56.80
CA GLN A 39 0.74 40.46 57.38
C GLN A 39 -0.78 40.55 57.17
N SER A 40 -1.18 40.93 55.96
CA SER A 40 -2.57 41.11 55.56
C SER A 40 -2.85 40.40 54.24
N HIS A 41 -4.12 40.18 53.93
CA HIS A 41 -4.54 39.69 52.63
C HIS A 41 -5.82 40.37 52.16
N THR A 42 -5.97 40.54 50.85
CA THR A 42 -7.15 41.14 50.22
C THR A 42 -7.64 40.26 49.07
N PRO A 43 -8.95 39.99 48.93
CA PRO A 43 -9.50 39.34 47.75
C PRO A 43 -9.37 40.27 46.53
N ILE A 44 -8.82 39.76 45.41
CA ILE A 44 -8.56 40.55 44.20
C ILE A 44 -9.14 39.93 42.92
N GLY A 45 -9.73 38.74 42.99
CA GLY A 45 -10.23 38.00 41.82
C GLY A 45 -10.42 36.51 42.09
N TYR A 46 -10.88 35.78 41.06
CA TYR A 46 -11.15 34.33 41.07
C TYR A 46 -10.11 33.56 40.25
N THR A 47 -9.88 32.30 40.61
CA THR A 47 -8.96 31.36 39.91
C THR A 47 -9.49 29.94 40.06
N THR A 48 -9.05 29.01 39.21
CA THR A 48 -9.35 27.58 39.35
C THR A 48 -8.76 27.02 40.64
N HIS A 49 -9.40 25.98 41.19
CA HIS A 49 -8.90 25.28 42.37
C HIS A 49 -7.57 24.60 42.03
N GLN A 50 -6.49 25.02 42.69
CA GLN A 50 -5.16 24.45 42.50
C GLN A 50 -4.76 23.63 43.72
N PRO A 51 -4.21 22.42 43.54
CA PRO A 51 -3.61 21.69 44.65
C PRO A 51 -2.46 22.50 45.25
N SER A 52 -2.29 22.40 46.57
CA SER A 52 -1.20 23.06 47.30
C SER A 52 0.15 22.72 46.69
N SER A 53 1.08 23.67 46.66
CA SER A 53 2.45 23.39 46.19
C SER A 53 3.07 22.25 47.00
N PHE A 54 4.03 21.52 46.40
CA PHE A 54 4.74 20.43 47.10
C PHE A 54 5.20 20.81 48.51
N LEU A 55 5.74 22.02 48.68
CA LEU A 55 6.21 22.52 49.98
C LEU A 55 5.06 22.77 50.97
N ALA A 56 3.98 23.41 50.50
CA ALA A 56 2.80 23.66 51.34
C ALA A 56 2.11 22.34 51.74
N TRP A 57 2.03 21.38 50.83
CA TRP A 57 1.51 20.04 51.11
C TRP A 57 2.39 19.30 52.12
N ALA A 58 3.72 19.28 51.94
CA ALA A 58 4.63 18.59 52.87
C ALA A 58 4.55 19.15 54.31
N VAL A 59 4.41 20.47 54.46
CA VAL A 59 4.25 21.12 55.77
C VAL A 59 2.92 20.78 56.44
N LEU A 60 1.85 20.61 55.67
CA LEU A 60 0.54 20.23 56.21
C LEU A 60 0.45 18.75 56.55
N THR A 61 1.00 17.88 55.70
CA THR A 61 0.83 16.43 55.82
C THR A 61 1.80 15.80 56.82
N ASP A 62 3.06 16.27 56.88
CA ASP A 62 4.04 15.79 57.86
C ASP A 62 4.94 16.95 58.34
N PRO A 63 4.45 17.75 59.31
CA PRO A 63 5.20 18.88 59.86
C PRO A 63 6.57 18.48 60.45
N THR A 64 6.69 17.26 60.98
CA THR A 64 7.92 16.77 61.62
C THR A 64 9.04 16.58 60.58
N ASN A 65 8.69 16.06 59.41
CA ASN A 65 9.64 15.81 58.32
C ASN A 65 9.67 16.92 57.24
N ALA A 66 8.89 17.99 57.39
CA ALA A 66 8.81 19.10 56.44
C ALA A 66 10.16 19.76 56.10
N HIS A 67 11.14 19.68 57.01
CA HIS A 67 12.50 20.15 56.77
C HIS A 67 13.20 19.44 55.60
N HIS A 68 12.87 18.17 55.31
CA HIS A 68 13.35 17.46 54.13
C HIS A 68 12.80 18.08 52.83
N ALA A 69 11.53 18.44 52.78
CA ALA A 69 10.94 19.11 51.62
C ALA A 69 11.55 20.51 51.39
N LEU A 70 11.81 21.26 52.47
CA LEU A 70 12.47 22.58 52.40
C LEU A 70 13.90 22.49 51.85
N SER A 71 14.62 21.39 52.10
CA SER A 71 15.95 21.18 51.53
C SER A 71 15.97 21.11 49.99
N LEU A 72 14.84 20.74 49.38
CA LEU A 72 14.68 20.54 47.93
C LEU A 72 14.42 21.83 47.15
N VAL A 73 14.23 22.96 47.83
CA VAL A 73 13.90 24.25 47.20
C VAL A 73 14.94 24.65 46.16
N ARG A 74 16.22 24.44 46.47
CA ARG A 74 17.33 24.74 45.53
C ARG A 74 17.28 23.84 44.30
N GLU A 75 16.92 22.57 44.47
CA GLU A 75 16.81 21.63 43.36
C GLU A 75 15.59 21.95 42.47
N LEU A 76 14.45 22.31 43.06
CA LEU A 76 13.27 22.79 42.32
C LEU A 76 13.55 24.10 41.56
N GLN A 77 14.31 25.04 42.16
CA GLN A 77 14.70 26.27 41.45
C GLN A 77 15.65 26.00 40.29
N LYS A 78 16.62 25.09 40.46
CA LYS A 78 17.50 24.66 39.36
C LYS A 78 16.68 24.00 38.25
N ALA A 79 15.76 23.10 38.60
CA ALA A 79 14.86 22.48 37.63
C ALA A 79 14.05 23.53 36.86
N ARG A 80 13.49 24.54 37.53
CA ARG A 80 12.75 25.63 36.86
C ARG A 80 13.60 26.46 35.90
N ARG A 81 14.87 26.71 36.23
CA ARG A 81 15.77 27.49 35.36
C ARG A 81 16.25 26.69 34.15
N HIS A 82 16.41 25.38 34.33
CA HIS A 82 17.12 24.54 33.37
C HIS A 82 16.26 23.49 32.66
N ALA A 83 14.94 23.50 32.87
CA ALA A 83 14.05 22.50 32.28
C ALA A 83 13.87 22.67 30.76
N ASP A 84 14.10 23.88 30.22
CA ASP A 84 13.96 24.21 28.80
C ASP A 84 15.25 23.85 28.02
N ASP A 85 16.39 24.34 28.49
CA ASP A 85 17.71 24.18 27.86
C ASP A 85 18.43 22.87 28.23
N GLN A 86 18.25 22.35 29.46
CA GLN A 86 18.99 21.19 29.97
C GLN A 86 18.08 20.10 30.56
N ALA A 87 16.94 19.85 29.92
CA ALA A 87 15.91 18.91 30.37
C ALA A 87 16.44 17.52 30.81
N GLY A 88 17.42 16.97 30.09
CA GLY A 88 18.05 15.68 30.42
C GLY A 88 18.84 15.70 31.73
N LYS A 89 19.62 16.76 31.98
CA LYS A 89 20.37 16.94 33.24
C LYS A 89 19.43 17.14 34.42
N VAL A 90 18.38 17.93 34.23
CA VAL A 90 17.31 18.10 35.23
C VAL A 90 16.68 16.76 35.57
N LYS A 91 16.33 15.94 34.58
CA LYS A 91 15.77 14.60 34.80
C LYS A 91 16.71 13.73 35.65
N THR A 92 17.97 13.56 35.25
CA THR A 92 18.94 12.72 35.99
C THR A 92 19.12 13.20 37.42
N ARG A 93 19.18 14.52 37.63
CA ARG A 93 19.31 15.09 38.97
C ARG A 93 18.07 14.83 39.82
N VAL A 94 16.87 15.04 39.27
CA VAL A 94 15.60 14.76 39.95
C VAL A 94 15.49 13.30 40.35
N GLU A 95 15.86 12.37 39.46
CA GLU A 95 15.84 10.93 39.75
C GLU A 95 16.83 10.55 40.86
N SER A 96 18.03 11.15 40.86
CA SER A 96 19.00 10.97 41.95
C SER A 96 18.48 11.49 43.29
N VAL A 97 17.83 12.66 43.30
CA VAL A 97 17.23 13.25 44.50
C VAL A 97 16.11 12.35 45.04
N ALA A 98 15.24 11.86 44.16
CA ALA A 98 14.16 10.95 44.54
C ALA A 98 14.67 9.62 45.12
N ALA A 99 15.76 9.07 44.57
CA ALA A 99 16.37 7.85 45.11
C ALA A 99 16.87 8.06 46.55
N THR A 100 17.48 9.21 46.86
CA THR A 100 17.89 9.54 48.23
C THR A 100 16.69 9.74 49.17
N MET A 101 15.60 10.34 48.67
CA MET A 101 14.38 10.52 49.47
C MET A 101 13.67 9.21 49.79
N GLN A 102 13.82 8.19 48.96
CA GLN A 102 13.11 6.91 49.11
C GLN A 102 13.47 6.18 50.41
N GLU A 103 14.69 6.38 50.91
CA GLU A 103 15.16 5.77 52.16
C GLU A 103 14.64 6.49 53.42
N SER A 104 14.25 7.76 53.30
CA SER A 104 13.89 8.61 54.46
C SER A 104 12.42 9.01 54.49
N VAL A 105 11.90 9.56 53.39
CA VAL A 105 10.56 10.16 53.27
C VAL A 105 9.87 9.74 51.96
N PRO A 106 9.62 8.43 51.74
CA PRO A 106 9.10 7.91 50.46
C PRO A 106 7.75 8.51 50.07
N HIS A 107 6.90 8.87 51.04
CA HIS A 107 5.58 9.47 50.81
C HIS A 107 5.66 10.88 50.18
N PHE A 108 6.80 11.58 50.22
CA PHE A 108 6.98 12.88 49.56
C PHE A 108 7.30 12.78 48.07
N ILE A 109 7.76 11.62 47.58
CA ILE A 109 8.25 11.47 46.20
C ILE A 109 7.14 11.70 45.15
N PRO A 110 5.91 11.17 45.30
CA PRO A 110 4.85 11.42 44.32
C PRO A 110 4.56 12.91 44.15
N ALA A 111 4.39 13.64 45.25
CA ALA A 111 4.15 15.08 45.24
C ALA A 111 5.34 15.89 44.66
N PHE A 112 6.58 15.43 44.89
CA PHE A 112 7.78 16.01 44.28
C PHE A 112 7.80 15.80 42.76
N PHE A 113 7.53 14.58 42.28
CA PHE A 113 7.46 14.28 40.85
C PHE A 113 6.31 15.00 40.13
N GLU A 114 5.17 15.19 40.78
CA GLU A 114 4.10 16.06 40.26
C GLU A 114 4.61 17.50 40.06
N GLU A 115 5.33 18.08 41.03
CA GLU A 115 5.90 19.44 40.87
C GLU A 115 6.92 19.51 39.73
N ILE A 116 7.74 18.47 39.53
CA ILE A 116 8.63 18.36 38.38
C ILE A 116 7.86 18.23 37.07
N ALA A 117 6.76 17.47 37.04
CA ALA A 117 5.91 17.36 35.87
C ALA A 117 5.28 18.72 35.51
N ARG A 118 4.84 19.52 36.50
CA ARG A 118 4.39 20.91 36.29
C ARG A 118 5.50 21.79 35.69
N ILE A 119 6.74 21.63 36.16
CA ILE A 119 7.89 22.39 35.63
C ILE A 119 8.13 22.04 34.15
N PHE A 120 8.16 20.76 33.79
CA PHE A 120 8.34 20.34 32.39
C PHE A 120 7.15 20.74 31.50
N HIS A 121 5.93 20.70 32.02
CA HIS A 121 4.76 21.19 31.29
C HIS A 121 4.88 22.69 30.97
N ARG A 122 5.33 23.53 31.92
CA ARG A 122 5.47 24.99 31.71
C ARG A 122 6.46 25.37 30.61
N VAL A 123 7.42 24.51 30.32
CA VAL A 123 8.38 24.67 29.21
C VAL A 123 7.98 23.86 27.97
N ASN A 124 6.70 23.48 27.87
CA ASN A 124 6.12 22.72 26.76
C ASN A 124 6.78 21.35 26.48
N ASN A 125 7.40 20.74 27.50
CA ASN A 125 8.05 19.43 27.39
C ASN A 125 7.13 18.31 27.89
N LEU A 126 6.09 18.01 27.10
CA LEU A 126 5.05 17.04 27.45
C LEU A 126 5.58 15.62 27.69
N ASN A 127 6.67 15.22 27.01
CA ASN A 127 7.25 13.89 27.17
C ASN A 127 7.76 13.65 28.61
N TYR A 128 8.51 14.59 29.18
CA TYR A 128 8.98 14.45 30.56
C TYR A 128 7.89 14.72 31.58
N ALA A 129 6.95 15.62 31.29
CA ALA A 129 5.77 15.79 32.14
C ALA A 129 4.99 14.46 32.29
N LYS A 130 4.70 13.78 31.16
CA LYS A 130 4.05 12.44 31.13
C LYS A 130 4.84 11.41 31.91
N GLN A 131 6.16 11.40 31.73
CA GLN A 131 7.05 10.45 32.40
C GLN A 131 7.04 10.63 33.92
N PHE A 132 7.22 11.85 34.43
CA PHE A 132 7.28 12.09 35.88
C PHE A 132 5.93 11.91 36.56
N PHE A 133 4.82 12.30 35.90
CA PHE A 133 3.48 12.01 36.40
C PHE A 133 3.23 10.50 36.47
N GLY A 134 3.58 9.75 35.43
CA GLY A 134 3.46 8.28 35.43
C GLY A 134 4.31 7.61 36.51
N LYS A 135 5.53 8.11 36.75
CA LYS A 135 6.40 7.62 37.83
C LYS A 135 5.82 7.87 39.22
N ALA A 136 5.21 9.03 39.45
CA ALA A 136 4.53 9.33 40.71
C ALA A 136 3.45 8.27 41.02
N ARG A 137 2.61 7.95 40.04
CA ARG A 137 1.54 6.96 40.16
C ARG A 137 2.04 5.52 40.33
N GLN A 138 3.14 5.18 39.65
CA GLN A 138 3.77 3.87 39.77
C GLN A 138 4.34 3.66 41.17
N LEU A 139 5.04 4.66 41.73
CA LEU A 139 5.63 4.56 43.07
C LEU A 139 4.58 4.41 44.18
N GLU A 140 3.42 5.04 44.04
CA GLU A 140 2.30 4.83 44.98
C GLU A 140 1.88 3.36 45.04
N THR A 141 1.83 2.67 43.89
CA THR A 141 1.55 1.24 43.82
C THR A 141 2.72 0.42 44.37
N ASP A 142 3.93 0.67 43.88
CA ASP A 142 5.12 -0.16 44.17
C ASP A 142 5.50 -0.11 45.67
N LEU A 143 5.26 1.02 46.34
CA LEU A 143 5.53 1.22 47.76
C LEU A 143 4.28 1.11 48.65
N ASN A 144 3.10 0.83 48.06
CA ASN A 144 1.81 0.77 48.75
C ASN A 144 1.55 1.97 49.67
N LEU A 145 1.76 3.19 49.14
CA LEU A 145 1.61 4.43 49.89
C LEU A 145 0.13 4.74 50.15
N GLU A 146 -0.17 5.34 51.30
CA GLU A 146 -1.51 5.85 51.59
C GLU A 146 -1.83 7.07 50.70
N VAL A 147 -2.97 7.02 50.00
CA VAL A 147 -3.39 8.04 49.03
C VAL A 147 -4.63 8.75 49.55
N ASP A 148 -4.52 10.07 49.75
CA ASP A 148 -5.66 10.94 50.02
C ASP A 148 -6.56 11.04 48.77
N PRO A 149 -7.82 10.52 48.81
CA PRO A 149 -8.70 10.49 47.65
C PRO A 149 -9.01 11.87 47.06
N GLU A 150 -9.15 12.91 47.90
CA GLU A 150 -9.53 14.24 47.43
C GLU A 150 -8.37 14.94 46.72
N ARG A 151 -7.16 14.86 47.31
CA ARG A 151 -5.94 15.36 46.66
C ARG A 151 -5.67 14.62 45.36
N HIS A 152 -5.81 13.29 45.37
CA HIS A 152 -5.57 12.44 44.19
C HIS A 152 -6.46 12.84 43.02
N ALA A 153 -7.76 12.96 43.27
CA ALA A 153 -8.74 13.41 42.28
C ALA A 153 -8.43 14.83 41.75
N ALA A 154 -8.05 15.76 42.62
CA ALA A 154 -7.69 17.12 42.23
C ALA A 154 -6.43 17.17 41.35
N VAL A 155 -5.39 16.42 41.70
CA VAL A 155 -4.15 16.33 40.91
C VAL A 155 -4.40 15.65 39.56
N PHE A 156 -5.18 14.56 39.53
CA PHE A 156 -5.52 13.91 38.27
C PHE A 156 -6.28 14.84 37.33
N SER A 157 -7.24 15.60 37.86
CA SER A 157 -8.01 16.58 37.09
C SER A 157 -7.12 17.66 36.49
N GLU A 158 -6.14 18.17 37.27
CA GLU A 158 -5.13 19.10 36.77
C GLU A 158 -4.35 18.48 35.59
N PHE A 159 -3.68 17.34 35.79
CA PHE A 159 -2.82 16.75 34.77
C PHE A 159 -3.57 16.21 33.56
N ALA A 160 -4.83 15.80 33.72
CA ALA A 160 -5.71 15.45 32.62
C ALA A 160 -5.92 16.68 31.72
N GLY A 161 -6.32 17.82 32.29
CA GLY A 161 -6.51 19.08 31.57
C GLY A 161 -5.23 19.64 30.94
N LEU A 162 -4.05 19.30 31.48
CA LEU A 162 -2.74 19.64 30.89
C LEU A 162 -2.30 18.69 29.76
N GLY A 163 -3.07 17.65 29.43
CA GLY A 163 -2.67 16.69 28.38
C GLY A 163 -1.53 15.75 28.80
N VAL A 164 -1.26 15.61 30.11
CA VAL A 164 -0.07 14.91 30.66
C VAL A 164 -0.37 13.48 31.11
N VAL A 165 -1.63 13.08 31.22
CA VAL A 165 -1.98 11.68 31.56
C VAL A 165 -1.76 10.79 30.33
N SER A 166 -1.07 9.65 30.50
CA SER A 166 -0.85 8.68 29.41
C SER A 166 -1.93 7.60 29.42
N ALA A 167 -2.14 6.91 28.29
CA ALA A 167 -3.11 5.81 28.18
C ALA A 167 -2.92 4.74 29.28
N LYS A 168 -1.66 4.33 29.54
CA LYS A 168 -1.34 3.37 30.60
C LYS A 168 -1.75 3.87 31.99
N VAL A 169 -1.59 5.16 32.24
CA VAL A 169 -1.96 5.78 33.53
C VAL A 169 -3.48 5.91 33.64
N PHE A 170 -4.20 6.23 32.56
CA PHE A 170 -5.67 6.22 32.54
C PHE A 170 -6.23 4.83 32.89
N SER A 171 -5.77 3.75 32.24
CA SER A 171 -6.27 2.41 32.55
C SER A 171 -5.84 1.88 33.93
N LEU A 172 -4.76 2.42 34.51
CA LEU A 172 -4.45 2.18 35.92
C LEU A 172 -5.43 2.93 36.83
N GLU A 173 -5.70 4.20 36.52
CA GLU A 173 -6.61 5.03 37.30
C GLU A 173 -8.04 4.50 37.29
N ALA A 174 -8.55 4.04 36.13
CA ALA A 174 -9.88 3.42 36.02
C ALA A 174 -10.09 2.26 37.00
N ARG A 175 -9.03 1.48 37.28
CA ARG A 175 -9.07 0.40 38.28
C ARG A 175 -8.94 0.93 39.70
N ARG A 176 -8.14 1.97 39.90
CA ARG A 176 -7.82 2.52 41.22
C ARG A 176 -8.97 3.32 41.83
N VAL A 177 -9.71 4.11 41.03
CA VAL A 177 -10.78 4.99 41.55
C VAL A 177 -11.88 4.21 42.28
N LEU A 178 -12.17 2.96 41.88
CA LEU A 178 -13.14 2.10 42.55
C LEU A 178 -12.75 1.74 43.99
N ALA A 179 -11.45 1.77 44.32
CA ALA A 179 -10.98 1.55 45.68
C ALA A 179 -10.97 2.83 46.53
N LEU A 180 -11.01 4.01 45.89
CA LEU A 180 -10.88 5.31 46.56
C LEU A 180 -12.21 6.04 46.78
N MET A 181 -13.23 5.74 45.98
CA MET A 181 -14.52 6.43 46.03
C MET A 181 -15.69 5.52 45.62
N GLU A 182 -16.90 5.93 46.01
CA GLU A 182 -18.15 5.24 45.66
C GLU A 182 -18.30 5.04 44.13
N PRO A 183 -18.83 3.90 43.65
CA PRO A 183 -18.81 3.54 42.24
C PRO A 183 -19.37 4.59 41.27
N LEU A 184 -20.50 5.22 41.60
CA LEU A 184 -21.08 6.28 40.78
C LEU A 184 -20.17 7.52 40.69
N ARG A 185 -19.55 7.90 41.81
CA ARG A 185 -18.58 9.01 41.87
C ARG A 185 -17.31 8.66 41.08
N ALA A 186 -16.86 7.41 41.14
CA ALA A 186 -15.71 6.92 40.37
C ALA A 186 -15.94 7.02 38.86
N TYR A 187 -17.11 6.58 38.38
CA TYR A 187 -17.51 6.72 36.98
C TYR A 187 -17.53 8.18 36.52
N GLN A 188 -18.26 9.04 37.25
CA GLN A 188 -18.38 10.47 36.92
C GLN A 188 -17.03 11.19 36.93
N HIS A 189 -16.19 10.88 37.92
CA HIS A 189 -14.85 11.44 38.00
C HIS A 189 -13.99 11.02 36.80
N PHE A 190 -13.97 9.72 36.48
CA PHE A 190 -13.15 9.22 35.38
C PHE A 190 -13.59 9.76 34.01
N LEU A 191 -14.90 9.83 33.77
CA LEU A 191 -15.43 10.46 32.57
C LEU A 191 -14.96 11.92 32.48
N ALA A 192 -15.09 12.70 33.56
CA ALA A 192 -14.62 14.08 33.59
C ALA A 192 -13.12 14.22 33.30
N LEU A 193 -12.28 13.27 33.76
CA LEU A 193 -10.85 13.26 33.44
C LEU A 193 -10.59 13.06 31.95
N VAL A 194 -11.25 12.08 31.33
CA VAL A 194 -11.10 11.80 29.89
C VAL A 194 -11.55 13.00 29.06
N ILE A 195 -12.67 13.63 29.43
CA ILE A 195 -13.19 14.81 28.73
C ILE A 195 -12.29 16.04 28.93
N ALA A 196 -11.77 16.27 30.14
CA ALA A 196 -10.80 17.35 30.38
C ALA A 196 -9.52 17.17 29.53
N HIS A 197 -9.08 15.93 29.36
CA HIS A 197 -7.94 15.60 28.50
C HIS A 197 -8.21 15.91 27.02
N ALA A 198 -9.43 15.58 26.57
CA ALA A 198 -9.89 15.84 25.22
C ALA A 198 -10.08 17.33 24.91
N HIS A 199 -10.51 18.13 25.90
CA HIS A 199 -10.52 19.59 25.80
C HIS A 199 -9.13 20.20 25.62
N GLY A 200 -8.09 19.53 26.11
CA GLY A 200 -6.69 19.90 25.85
C GLY A 200 -6.21 19.58 24.42
N GLY A 201 -7.09 19.06 23.54
CA GLY A 201 -6.76 18.68 22.16
C GLY A 201 -6.01 17.35 22.03
N VAL A 202 -6.04 16.52 23.09
CA VAL A 202 -5.43 15.18 23.12
C VAL A 202 -6.52 14.13 22.90
N PRO A 203 -6.39 13.21 21.93
CA PRO A 203 -7.43 12.21 21.66
C PRO A 203 -7.57 11.21 22.81
N ALA A 204 -8.77 10.62 22.93
CA ALA A 204 -9.02 9.50 23.81
C ALA A 204 -8.18 8.27 23.41
N TYR A 205 -7.83 7.46 24.40
CA TYR A 205 -7.02 6.27 24.23
C TYR A 205 -7.86 5.06 23.82
N ALA A 206 -7.23 4.03 23.24
CA ALA A 206 -7.92 2.91 22.57
C ALA A 206 -8.93 2.15 23.46
N ASP A 207 -8.62 1.98 24.74
CA ASP A 207 -9.41 1.18 25.69
C ASP A 207 -10.46 2.00 26.47
N VAL A 208 -10.71 3.26 26.11
CA VAL A 208 -11.61 4.16 26.86
C VAL A 208 -13.02 3.59 27.07
N PHE A 209 -13.60 2.96 26.06
CA PHE A 209 -14.92 2.33 26.17
C PHE A 209 -14.92 1.14 27.14
N LYS A 210 -13.85 0.34 27.14
CA LYS A 210 -13.72 -0.82 28.04
C LYS A 210 -13.66 -0.34 29.50
N ASP A 211 -12.83 0.66 29.76
CA ASP A 211 -12.64 1.21 31.10
C ASP A 211 -13.90 1.93 31.62
N LEU A 212 -14.53 2.78 30.78
CA LEU A 212 -15.77 3.47 31.14
C LEU A 212 -16.94 2.52 31.38
N ARG A 213 -17.12 1.49 30.54
CA ARG A 213 -18.17 0.48 30.74
C ARG A 213 -17.92 -0.36 31.99
N GLY A 214 -16.67 -0.68 32.32
CA GLY A 214 -16.31 -1.37 33.56
C GLY A 214 -16.69 -0.55 34.80
N LEU A 215 -16.37 0.75 34.79
CA LEU A 215 -16.77 1.68 35.85
C LEU A 215 -18.30 1.88 35.93
N GLY A 216 -18.96 2.02 34.79
CA GLY A 216 -20.41 2.16 34.69
C GLY A 216 -21.15 0.92 35.23
N ALA A 217 -20.66 -0.28 34.91
CA ALA A 217 -21.21 -1.53 35.43
C ALA A 217 -21.11 -1.61 36.97
N ALA A 218 -20.00 -1.17 37.56
CA ALA A 218 -19.85 -1.07 39.02
C ALA A 218 -20.83 -0.06 39.65
N ALA A 219 -21.22 0.97 38.90
CA ALA A 219 -22.19 1.98 39.30
C ALA A 219 -23.66 1.63 38.96
N GLY A 220 -23.92 0.48 38.32
CA GLY A 220 -25.26 0.08 37.88
C GLY A 220 -25.80 0.81 36.64
N ILE A 221 -24.92 1.40 35.84
CA ILE A 221 -25.26 2.12 34.58
C ILE A 221 -25.16 1.14 33.40
N ASP A 222 -26.18 1.13 32.54
CA ASP A 222 -26.18 0.32 31.32
C ASP A 222 -25.09 0.77 30.33
N ALA A 223 -24.46 -0.18 29.63
CA ALA A 223 -23.38 0.11 28.70
C ALA A 223 -23.79 1.08 27.56
N LYS A 224 -25.07 1.07 27.13
CA LYS A 224 -25.54 2.00 26.10
C LYS A 224 -25.67 3.43 26.61
N GLU A 225 -26.07 3.61 27.87
CA GLU A 225 -26.09 4.94 28.48
C GLU A 225 -24.67 5.46 28.74
N VAL A 226 -23.73 4.59 29.15
CA VAL A 226 -22.30 4.95 29.24
C VAL A 226 -21.75 5.45 27.91
N ASP A 227 -22.00 4.70 26.83
CA ASP A 227 -21.53 5.07 25.49
C ASP A 227 -22.13 6.40 25.02
N LYS A 228 -23.43 6.61 25.28
CA LYS A 228 -24.14 7.85 24.96
C LYS A 228 -23.56 9.04 25.71
N GLU A 229 -23.38 8.93 27.02
CA GLU A 229 -22.85 10.01 27.87
C GLU A 229 -21.42 10.37 27.44
N PHE A 230 -20.58 9.38 27.18
CA PHE A 230 -19.23 9.60 26.68
C PHE A 230 -19.22 10.27 25.31
N VAL A 231 -19.98 9.77 24.33
CA VAL A 231 -19.98 10.31 22.97
C VAL A 231 -20.49 11.75 22.93
N LEU A 232 -21.55 12.08 23.68
CA LEU A 232 -22.06 13.45 23.77
C LEU A 232 -21.04 14.41 24.38
N ALA A 233 -20.26 13.96 25.37
CA ALA A 233 -19.25 14.79 26.01
C ALA A 233 -17.95 14.87 25.21
N TYR A 234 -17.56 13.81 24.49
CA TYR A 234 -16.27 13.71 23.79
C TYR A 234 -16.29 14.28 22.37
N ALA A 235 -17.35 14.02 21.60
CA ALA A 235 -17.43 14.46 20.20
C ALA A 235 -17.30 15.99 19.99
N PRO A 236 -17.83 16.87 20.88
CA PRO A 236 -17.62 18.31 20.80
C PRO A 236 -16.22 18.79 21.22
N THR A 237 -15.29 17.90 21.58
CA THR A 237 -13.96 18.31 22.04
C THR A 237 -12.95 18.39 20.88
N PRO A 238 -11.92 19.25 20.96
CA PRO A 238 -10.84 19.31 19.96
C PRO A 238 -10.00 18.03 19.86
N GLY A 239 -10.12 17.10 20.81
CA GLY A 239 -9.49 15.78 20.76
C GLY A 239 -10.13 14.83 19.75
N PHE A 240 -11.42 15.01 19.44
CA PHE A 240 -12.17 14.08 18.58
C PHE A 240 -11.62 13.98 17.14
N PRO A 241 -11.34 15.08 16.42
CA PRO A 241 -10.78 15.01 15.07
C PRO A 241 -9.45 14.22 14.96
N ARG A 242 -8.69 14.12 16.05
CA ARG A 242 -7.38 13.45 16.12
C ARG A 242 -7.48 12.01 16.62
N THR A 243 -8.69 11.49 16.77
CA THR A 243 -8.94 10.14 17.29
C THR A 243 -8.49 9.09 16.29
N ALA A 244 -7.86 8.01 16.75
CA ALA A 244 -7.47 6.89 15.90
C ALA A 244 -8.68 6.23 15.21
N MET A 245 -8.53 5.79 13.96
CA MET A 245 -9.59 5.20 13.13
C MET A 245 -10.39 4.10 13.85
N ALA A 246 -9.71 3.18 14.53
CA ALA A 246 -10.37 2.07 15.24
C ALA A 246 -11.36 2.55 16.32
N LEU A 247 -11.08 3.68 16.97
CA LEU A 247 -11.96 4.26 17.98
C LEU A 247 -13.06 5.12 17.34
N GLN A 248 -12.76 5.82 16.23
CA GLN A 248 -13.78 6.52 15.44
C GLN A 248 -14.89 5.56 14.97
N ARG A 249 -14.54 4.37 14.46
CA ARG A 249 -15.51 3.34 14.05
C ARG A 249 -16.49 2.93 15.16
N LYS A 250 -16.09 3.07 16.43
CA LYS A 250 -16.96 2.80 17.60
C LYS A 250 -17.82 4.01 17.98
N ILE A 251 -17.31 5.23 17.80
CA ILE A 251 -17.99 6.49 18.17
C ILE A 251 -19.07 6.85 17.13
N LEU A 252 -18.74 6.75 15.84
CA LEU A 252 -19.58 7.28 14.76
C LEU A 252 -21.00 6.69 14.70
N PRO A 253 -21.24 5.39 14.87
CA PRO A 253 -22.60 4.85 14.88
C PRO A 253 -23.48 5.46 15.99
N THR A 254 -22.90 5.63 17.18
CA THR A 254 -23.58 6.26 18.32
C THR A 254 -23.79 7.75 18.07
N LEU A 255 -22.79 8.45 17.53
CA LEU A 255 -22.88 9.87 17.19
C LEU A 255 -23.99 10.12 16.16
N LYS A 256 -24.05 9.32 15.07
CA LYS A 256 -25.09 9.44 14.02
C LYS A 256 -26.51 9.37 14.57
N ARG A 257 -26.73 8.52 15.59
CA ARG A 257 -28.04 8.41 16.27
C ARG A 257 -28.36 9.62 17.16
N LEU A 258 -27.34 10.26 17.73
CA LEU A 258 -27.50 11.30 18.76
C LEU A 258 -27.49 12.73 18.20
N VAL A 259 -26.73 13.00 17.13
CA VAL A 259 -26.59 14.35 16.54
C VAL A 259 -27.95 14.99 16.19
N PRO A 260 -28.97 14.29 15.65
CA PRO A 260 -30.27 14.90 15.40
C PRO A 260 -30.96 15.47 16.65
N GLN A 261 -30.66 14.92 17.84
CA GLN A 261 -31.20 15.39 19.13
C GLN A 261 -30.23 16.33 19.86
N HIS A 262 -28.94 16.24 19.53
CA HIS A 262 -27.84 16.98 20.15
C HIS A 262 -26.87 17.52 19.06
N PRO A 263 -27.27 18.55 18.29
CA PRO A 263 -26.45 19.06 17.19
C PRO A 263 -25.06 19.54 17.63
N GLU A 264 -24.93 20.00 18.88
CA GLU A 264 -23.67 20.42 19.48
C GLU A 264 -22.59 19.32 19.50
N ALA A 265 -22.99 18.05 19.53
CA ALA A 265 -22.06 16.91 19.48
C ALA A 265 -21.34 16.79 18.12
N GLY A 266 -21.92 17.37 17.07
CA GLY A 266 -21.38 17.33 15.71
C GLY A 266 -20.49 18.51 15.34
N VAL A 267 -20.19 19.45 16.24
CA VAL A 267 -19.56 20.75 15.90
C VAL A 267 -18.23 20.64 15.14
N HIS A 268 -17.42 19.61 15.42
CA HIS A 268 -16.14 19.39 14.76
C HIS A 268 -16.22 18.55 13.48
N LEU A 269 -17.41 18.11 13.06
CA LEU A 269 -17.55 17.30 11.84
C LEU A 269 -17.14 18.04 10.57
N ALA A 270 -17.12 19.38 10.57
CA ALA A 270 -16.64 20.18 9.43
C ALA A 270 -15.10 20.28 9.35
N GLU A 271 -14.37 19.85 10.37
CA GLU A 271 -12.90 19.99 10.47
C GLU A 271 -12.15 18.70 10.11
N PHE A 272 -12.85 17.58 9.92
CA PHE A 272 -12.27 16.31 9.50
C PHE A 272 -13.30 15.41 8.82
N ILE A 273 -12.85 14.41 8.05
CA ILE A 273 -13.72 13.41 7.42
C ILE A 273 -13.72 12.14 8.26
N PRO A 274 -14.88 11.68 8.76
CA PRO A 274 -14.94 10.44 9.51
C PRO A 274 -14.64 9.22 8.65
N THR A 275 -13.78 8.35 9.16
CA THR A 275 -13.46 7.06 8.50
C THR A 275 -14.72 6.22 8.30
N THR A 276 -14.79 5.45 7.20
CA THR A 276 -15.92 4.55 6.84
C THR A 276 -17.25 5.21 6.46
N THR A 277 -17.28 6.52 6.18
CA THR A 277 -18.47 7.21 5.69
C THR A 277 -18.46 7.37 4.17
N THR A 278 -19.65 7.42 3.55
CA THR A 278 -19.83 7.92 2.17
C THR A 278 -20.08 9.42 2.21
N ILE A 279 -19.84 10.14 1.10
CA ILE A 279 -20.15 11.56 0.98
C ILE A 279 -21.60 11.89 1.36
N GLU A 280 -22.57 11.04 0.99
CA GLU A 280 -23.97 11.18 1.36
C GLU A 280 -24.16 11.09 2.88
N SER A 281 -23.68 10.02 3.51
CA SER A 281 -23.82 9.87 4.97
C SER A 281 -23.07 10.96 5.74
N TYR A 282 -22.00 11.52 5.18
CA TYR A 282 -21.25 12.59 5.81
C TYR A 282 -21.99 13.93 5.72
N ILE A 283 -22.55 14.27 4.56
CA ILE A 283 -23.38 15.47 4.41
C ILE A 283 -24.65 15.38 5.25
N ASP A 284 -25.27 14.21 5.37
CA ASP A 284 -26.40 14.00 6.30
C ASP A 284 -26.02 14.28 7.75
N LEU A 285 -24.82 13.87 8.17
CA LEU A 285 -24.28 14.19 9.49
C LEU A 285 -24.05 15.69 9.66
N LEU A 286 -23.49 16.37 8.66
CA LEU A 286 -23.30 17.83 8.67
C LEU A 286 -24.64 18.58 8.72
N LYS A 287 -25.68 18.09 8.04
CA LYS A 287 -27.04 18.63 8.10
C LYS A 287 -27.65 18.44 9.48
N ALA A 288 -27.57 17.24 10.03
CA ALA A 288 -28.07 16.94 11.38
C ALA A 288 -27.37 17.80 12.45
N ALA A 289 -26.10 18.16 12.23
CA ALA A 289 -25.33 19.07 13.09
C ALA A 289 -25.58 20.57 12.82
N ASN A 290 -26.46 20.93 11.87
CA ASN A 290 -26.69 22.30 11.40
C ASN A 290 -25.43 23.02 10.88
N LEU A 291 -24.47 22.26 10.33
CA LEU A 291 -23.20 22.78 9.79
C LEU A 291 -23.24 23.00 8.28
N TRP A 292 -23.99 22.16 7.55
CA TRP A 292 -23.98 22.15 6.08
C TRP A 292 -24.33 23.50 5.45
N GLU A 293 -25.39 24.16 5.93
CA GLU A 293 -25.84 25.45 5.38
C GLU A 293 -24.79 26.56 5.54
N ASN A 294 -24.18 26.64 6.72
CA ASN A 294 -23.11 27.60 7.00
C ASN A 294 -21.85 27.30 6.19
N LEU A 295 -21.58 26.02 5.92
CA LEU A 295 -20.41 25.57 5.18
C LEU A 295 -20.51 25.91 3.70
N ARG A 296 -21.68 25.70 3.07
CA ARG A 296 -21.89 25.95 1.64
C ARG A 296 -22.08 27.43 1.28
N THR A 297 -22.45 28.27 2.25
CA THR A 297 -22.74 29.71 2.03
C THR A 297 -21.57 30.65 2.34
N ASP A 298 -20.54 30.19 3.06
CA ASP A 298 -19.30 30.92 3.32
C ASP A 298 -18.18 30.41 2.39
N PRO A 299 -17.80 31.15 1.33
CA PRO A 299 -16.86 30.65 0.33
C PRO A 299 -15.46 30.32 0.88
N ALA A 300 -15.01 31.05 1.91
CA ALA A 300 -13.69 30.79 2.51
C ALA A 300 -13.69 29.47 3.29
N ARG A 301 -14.77 29.20 4.04
CA ARG A 301 -14.95 27.91 4.73
C ARG A 301 -15.16 26.78 3.75
N PHE A 302 -15.93 27.01 2.70
CA PHE A 302 -16.17 26.01 1.67
C PHE A 302 -14.87 25.62 0.96
N ARG A 303 -14.03 26.59 0.55
CA ARG A 303 -12.71 26.31 -0.03
C ARG A 303 -11.83 25.48 0.92
N ALA A 304 -11.80 25.83 2.21
CA ALA A 304 -11.02 25.08 3.19
C ALA A 304 -11.54 23.64 3.37
N TRP A 305 -12.86 23.46 3.40
CA TRP A 305 -13.49 22.14 3.52
C TRP A 305 -13.32 21.28 2.26
N VAL A 306 -13.44 21.86 1.06
CA VAL A 306 -13.11 21.15 -0.19
C VAL A 306 -11.64 20.76 -0.20
N SER A 307 -10.72 21.64 0.22
CA SER A 307 -9.31 21.27 0.34
C SER A 307 -9.07 20.11 1.33
N LEU A 308 -9.83 20.05 2.43
CA LEU A 308 -9.81 18.90 3.35
C LEU A 308 -10.27 17.63 2.63
N ILE A 309 -11.39 17.66 1.90
CA ILE A 309 -11.87 16.53 1.08
C ILE A 309 -10.81 16.07 0.09
N LEU A 310 -10.23 16.99 -0.68
CA LEU A 310 -9.26 16.65 -1.70
C LEU A 310 -7.99 16.01 -1.13
N ASN A 311 -7.55 16.44 0.06
CA ASN A 311 -6.36 15.90 0.73
C ASN A 311 -6.63 14.56 1.45
N GLU A 312 -7.82 14.36 2.01
CA GLU A 312 -8.14 13.20 2.86
C GLU A 312 -8.90 12.09 2.10
N ALA A 313 -9.65 12.42 1.03
CA ALA A 313 -10.40 11.44 0.23
C ALA A 313 -9.48 10.43 -0.48
N TYR A 314 -8.20 10.77 -0.67
CA TYR A 314 -7.19 9.84 -1.17
C TYR A 314 -7.06 8.57 -0.31
N TYR A 315 -7.36 8.64 1.00
CA TYR A 315 -7.21 7.50 1.91
C TYR A 315 -8.51 6.69 2.10
N ILE A 316 -9.60 7.05 1.43
CA ILE A 316 -10.91 6.39 1.56
C ILE A 316 -11.50 6.16 0.17
N ASP A 317 -11.12 5.04 -0.46
CA ASP A 317 -11.48 4.70 -1.85
C ASP A 317 -12.98 4.77 -2.17
N SER A 318 -13.86 4.60 -1.17
CA SER A 318 -15.33 4.60 -1.33
C SER A 318 -16.02 5.94 -1.02
N PHE A 319 -15.33 6.96 -0.52
CA PHE A 319 -15.98 8.18 -0.02
C PHE A 319 -16.71 8.96 -1.10
N ALA A 320 -16.08 9.14 -2.28
CA ALA A 320 -16.56 9.99 -3.37
C ALA A 320 -16.93 9.21 -4.65
N GLN A 321 -17.19 7.90 -4.53
CA GLN A 321 -17.60 7.05 -5.66
C GLN A 321 -19.04 7.31 -6.13
N GLU A 322 -19.89 7.84 -5.25
CA GLU A 322 -21.29 8.16 -5.56
C GLU A 322 -21.49 9.69 -5.65
N PRO A 323 -22.22 10.21 -6.66
CA PRO A 323 -22.45 11.63 -6.78
C PRO A 323 -23.52 12.12 -5.80
N HIS A 324 -23.29 13.30 -5.22
CA HIS A 324 -24.20 13.95 -4.29
C HIS A 324 -24.60 15.33 -4.80
N ARG A 325 -25.88 15.49 -5.14
CA ARG A 325 -26.42 16.67 -5.83
C ARG A 325 -26.10 18.00 -5.14
N GLU A 326 -26.39 18.14 -3.85
CA GLU A 326 -26.14 19.42 -3.17
C GLU A 326 -24.65 19.74 -3.04
N PHE A 327 -23.78 18.72 -3.10
CA PHE A 327 -22.34 18.97 -3.07
C PHE A 327 -21.87 19.54 -4.41
N LEU A 328 -22.34 18.97 -5.52
CA LEU A 328 -22.10 19.50 -6.87
C LEU A 328 -22.63 20.95 -7.01
N GLU A 329 -23.87 21.19 -6.57
CA GLU A 329 -24.46 22.55 -6.57
C GLU A 329 -23.63 23.53 -5.71
N ALA A 330 -23.08 23.08 -4.58
CA ALA A 330 -22.20 23.90 -3.75
C ALA A 330 -20.83 24.17 -4.39
N ILE A 331 -20.27 23.20 -5.13
CA ILE A 331 -19.05 23.40 -5.94
C ILE A 331 -19.30 24.47 -6.99
N ASP A 332 -20.38 24.36 -7.75
CA ASP A 332 -20.73 25.31 -8.82
C ASP A 332 -20.96 26.72 -8.24
N ALA A 333 -21.69 26.84 -7.13
CA ALA A 333 -21.94 28.11 -6.46
C ALA A 333 -20.66 28.79 -5.95
N ASN A 334 -19.62 28.01 -5.63
CA ASN A 334 -18.36 28.50 -5.08
C ASN A 334 -17.18 28.43 -6.07
N ALA A 335 -17.43 28.15 -7.35
CA ALA A 335 -16.42 27.88 -8.39
C ALA A 335 -15.26 28.90 -8.40
N SER A 336 -15.56 30.20 -8.42
CA SER A 336 -14.55 31.28 -8.44
C SER A 336 -13.58 31.25 -7.25
N THR A 337 -14.02 30.71 -6.11
CA THR A 337 -13.20 30.58 -4.90
C THR A 337 -12.47 29.26 -4.82
N LEU A 338 -12.78 28.28 -5.67
CA LEU A 338 -12.10 26.99 -5.74
C LEU A 338 -10.97 27.00 -6.78
N THR A 339 -10.99 27.96 -7.71
CA THR A 339 -9.98 28.11 -8.75
C THR A 339 -8.55 28.07 -8.18
N GLY A 340 -7.68 27.30 -8.83
CA GLY A 340 -6.29 27.11 -8.43
C GLY A 340 -6.06 26.19 -7.22
N LEU A 341 -7.11 25.57 -6.66
CA LEU A 341 -6.90 24.39 -5.81
C LEU A 341 -6.31 23.26 -6.66
N ARG A 342 -5.46 22.44 -6.05
CA ARG A 342 -4.83 21.29 -6.72
C ARG A 342 -5.34 19.99 -6.12
N VAL A 343 -5.71 19.05 -6.97
CA VAL A 343 -5.94 17.64 -6.60
C VAL A 343 -4.76 16.84 -7.08
N THR A 344 -4.08 16.17 -6.15
CA THR A 344 -2.89 15.36 -6.41
C THR A 344 -3.12 13.95 -5.87
N GLY A 345 -3.09 12.91 -6.71
CA GLY A 345 -3.26 11.51 -6.27
C GLY A 345 -4.07 10.63 -7.23
N ASN A 346 -4.62 9.53 -6.70
CA ASN A 346 -5.42 8.56 -7.46
C ASN A 346 -6.81 9.13 -7.77
N LEU A 347 -7.00 9.66 -8.99
CA LEU A 347 -8.26 10.29 -9.41
C LEU A 347 -9.39 9.28 -9.62
N ARG A 348 -9.10 7.96 -9.60
CA ARG A 348 -10.10 6.88 -9.69
C ARG A 348 -11.03 6.79 -8.48
N THR A 349 -10.71 7.49 -7.38
CA THR A 349 -11.54 7.51 -6.17
C THR A 349 -12.74 8.46 -6.27
N PHE A 350 -12.79 9.29 -7.33
CA PHE A 350 -13.85 10.27 -7.55
C PHE A 350 -14.78 9.85 -8.69
N HIS A 351 -16.08 9.98 -8.44
CA HIS A 351 -17.11 9.88 -9.45
C HIS A 351 -16.93 10.93 -10.57
N LEU A 352 -17.31 10.57 -11.81
CA LEU A 352 -17.19 11.41 -13.01
C LEU A 352 -17.82 12.81 -12.85
N ASP A 353 -18.96 12.92 -12.17
CA ASP A 353 -19.60 14.21 -11.89
C ASP A 353 -18.71 15.16 -11.06
N TYR A 354 -17.96 14.63 -10.10
CA TYR A 354 -17.05 15.46 -9.30
C TYR A 354 -15.87 15.91 -10.14
N LEU A 355 -15.32 15.05 -10.99
CA LEU A 355 -14.24 15.44 -11.90
C LEU A 355 -14.70 16.54 -12.87
N ASP A 356 -15.90 16.40 -13.46
CA ASP A 356 -16.48 17.44 -14.31
C ASP A 356 -16.70 18.75 -13.54
N ALA A 357 -17.22 18.68 -12.30
CA ALA A 357 -17.39 19.84 -11.42
C ALA A 357 -16.08 20.52 -11.01
N PHE A 358 -15.04 19.74 -10.70
CA PHE A 358 -13.74 20.26 -10.30
C PHE A 358 -13.07 21.01 -11.45
N VAL A 359 -13.07 20.43 -12.65
CA VAL A 359 -12.54 21.10 -13.85
C VAL A 359 -13.37 22.36 -14.16
N ALA A 360 -14.69 22.31 -14.02
CA ALA A 360 -15.57 23.47 -14.22
C ALA A 360 -15.27 24.62 -13.23
N ALA A 361 -14.94 24.27 -11.98
CA ALA A 361 -14.58 25.22 -10.94
C ALA A 361 -13.13 25.77 -11.06
N GLY A 362 -12.36 25.30 -12.05
CA GLY A 362 -10.96 25.69 -12.24
C GLY A 362 -10.01 25.07 -11.21
N ILE A 363 -10.39 23.92 -10.64
CA ILE A 363 -9.50 23.09 -9.81
C ILE A 363 -8.55 22.33 -10.75
N GLU A 364 -7.26 22.34 -10.43
CA GLU A 364 -6.21 21.67 -11.19
C GLU A 364 -6.12 20.19 -10.76
N CYS A 365 -6.72 19.30 -11.55
CA CYS A 365 -6.67 17.85 -11.34
C CYS A 365 -5.40 17.25 -11.98
N VAL A 366 -4.34 17.10 -11.19
CA VAL A 366 -3.04 16.65 -11.70
C VAL A 366 -3.09 15.13 -11.96
N GLY A 367 -2.71 14.71 -13.17
CA GLY A 367 -2.78 13.31 -13.62
C GLY A 367 -3.98 12.99 -14.53
N LEU A 368 -4.96 13.89 -14.63
CA LEU A 368 -6.16 13.68 -15.45
C LEU A 368 -5.86 13.67 -16.97
N THR A 369 -4.69 14.21 -17.36
CA THR A 369 -4.14 14.16 -18.73
C THR A 369 -2.98 13.16 -18.87
N SER A 370 -2.72 12.33 -17.85
CA SER A 370 -1.68 11.30 -17.90
C SER A 370 -1.99 10.26 -18.98
N ARG A 371 -0.96 9.75 -19.66
CA ARG A 371 -1.10 8.65 -20.62
C ARG A 371 -1.14 7.29 -19.96
N TYR A 372 -0.79 7.19 -18.67
CA TYR A 372 -0.74 5.93 -17.95
C TYR A 372 -2.11 5.55 -17.40
N ARG A 373 -2.63 4.40 -17.85
CA ARG A 373 -3.94 3.88 -17.41
C ARG A 373 -4.07 3.76 -15.90
N ARG A 374 -2.96 3.52 -15.17
CA ARG A 374 -2.94 3.35 -13.70
C ARG A 374 -3.33 4.61 -12.93
N ASP A 375 -3.19 5.79 -13.53
CA ASP A 375 -3.43 7.08 -12.89
C ASP A 375 -4.92 7.50 -12.96
N ILE A 376 -5.63 7.05 -14.00
CA ILE A 376 -7.05 7.36 -14.22
C ILE A 376 -7.78 6.28 -15.03
N ALA A 377 -8.96 5.88 -14.54
CA ALA A 377 -9.92 5.03 -15.22
C ALA A 377 -11.33 5.58 -14.93
N PHE A 378 -12.09 5.91 -15.98
CA PHE A 378 -13.42 6.50 -15.82
C PHE A 378 -14.47 5.42 -15.55
N ASP A 379 -15.11 5.47 -14.37
CA ASP A 379 -16.17 4.53 -13.99
C ASP A 379 -17.53 4.93 -14.59
N PHE A 380 -17.66 4.72 -15.91
CA PHE A 380 -18.92 4.92 -16.62
C PHE A 380 -20.09 4.10 -16.07
N PRO A 381 -19.92 2.83 -15.64
CA PRO A 381 -20.99 2.07 -14.99
C PRO A 381 -21.64 2.80 -13.82
N SER A 382 -20.85 3.34 -12.88
CA SER A 382 -21.39 4.10 -11.74
C SER A 382 -22.07 5.40 -12.20
N TRP A 383 -21.48 6.11 -13.17
CA TRP A 383 -22.08 7.32 -13.73
C TRP A 383 -23.42 7.06 -14.43
N CYS A 384 -23.55 5.96 -15.18
CA CYS A 384 -24.81 5.59 -15.83
C CYS A 384 -25.90 5.20 -14.82
N GLN A 385 -25.53 4.63 -13.67
CA GLN A 385 -26.48 4.32 -12.60
C GLN A 385 -27.04 5.59 -11.95
N ARG A 386 -26.18 6.60 -11.77
CA ARG A 386 -26.57 7.87 -11.15
C ARG A 386 -25.64 9.00 -11.61
N HIS A 387 -26.20 10.04 -12.21
CA HIS A 387 -25.50 11.28 -12.58
C HIS A 387 -26.37 12.52 -12.36
N TYR A 388 -25.71 13.67 -12.25
CA TYR A 388 -26.31 15.00 -12.20
C TYR A 388 -25.66 15.99 -13.18
N ARG A 389 -24.60 15.58 -13.91
CA ARG A 389 -23.89 16.39 -14.92
C ARG A 389 -23.77 15.62 -16.23
N ASP A 390 -23.57 16.34 -17.33
CA ASP A 390 -23.58 15.80 -18.71
C ASP A 390 -22.17 15.62 -19.30
N LEU A 391 -21.12 15.75 -18.49
CA LEU A 391 -19.71 15.66 -18.88
C LEU A 391 -19.24 16.76 -19.86
N SER A 392 -20.00 17.84 -20.02
CA SER A 392 -19.71 18.90 -21.01
C SER A 392 -18.36 19.57 -20.81
N VAL A 393 -17.92 19.72 -19.56
CA VAL A 393 -16.63 20.36 -19.27
C VAL A 393 -15.47 19.43 -19.57
N LEU A 394 -15.57 18.15 -19.18
CA LEU A 394 -14.55 17.16 -19.53
C LEU A 394 -14.44 16.94 -21.05
N MET A 395 -15.56 16.91 -21.76
CA MET A 395 -15.60 16.80 -23.23
C MET A 395 -15.02 18.03 -23.96
N ALA A 396 -15.06 19.21 -23.34
CA ALA A 396 -14.49 20.43 -23.91
C ALA A 396 -12.95 20.46 -23.86
N VAL A 397 -12.33 19.72 -22.93
CA VAL A 397 -10.87 19.66 -22.79
C VAL A 397 -10.31 18.58 -23.71
N LYS A 398 -9.56 19.01 -24.73
CA LYS A 398 -9.04 18.14 -25.78
C LYS A 398 -8.17 17.00 -25.26
N GLU A 399 -7.36 17.27 -24.24
CA GLU A 399 -6.43 16.34 -23.61
C GLU A 399 -7.14 15.24 -22.80
N ILE A 400 -8.42 15.45 -22.43
CA ILE A 400 -9.24 14.50 -21.66
C ILE A 400 -10.22 13.76 -22.58
N ARG A 401 -10.80 14.48 -23.55
CA ARG A 401 -11.83 14.00 -24.47
C ARG A 401 -11.49 12.65 -25.12
N TRP A 402 -10.29 12.50 -25.68
CA TRP A 402 -9.89 11.24 -26.32
C TRP A 402 -9.90 10.05 -25.35
N ARG A 403 -9.62 10.29 -24.06
CA ARG A 403 -9.58 9.28 -23.02
C ARG A 403 -10.98 8.85 -22.58
N LEU A 404 -11.93 9.80 -22.51
CA LEU A 404 -13.35 9.49 -22.28
C LEU A 404 -13.90 8.56 -23.36
N VAL A 405 -13.54 8.81 -24.63
CA VAL A 405 -13.92 7.93 -25.75
C VAL A 405 -13.24 6.56 -25.62
N ASP A 406 -11.96 6.51 -25.27
CA ASP A 406 -11.19 5.25 -25.17
C ASP A 406 -11.62 4.34 -23.99
N ASP A 407 -12.01 4.92 -22.85
CA ASP A 407 -12.44 4.16 -21.66
C ASP A 407 -13.91 3.70 -21.72
N LEU A 408 -14.73 4.30 -22.59
CA LEU A 408 -16.13 3.89 -22.78
C LEU A 408 -16.21 2.55 -23.53
N SER A 409 -16.85 1.54 -22.93
CA SER A 409 -17.03 0.23 -23.56
C SER A 409 -18.36 0.11 -24.31
N ALA A 410 -18.42 -0.79 -25.29
CA ALA A 410 -19.63 -1.05 -26.06
C ALA A 410 -20.79 -1.54 -25.19
N CYS A 411 -20.54 -2.40 -24.20
CA CYS A 411 -21.58 -2.88 -23.29
C CYS A 411 -22.15 -1.76 -22.42
N VAL A 412 -21.31 -0.92 -21.83
CA VAL A 412 -21.79 0.19 -21.01
C VAL A 412 -22.61 1.18 -21.85
N LEU A 413 -22.15 1.48 -23.07
CA LEU A 413 -22.88 2.31 -24.01
C LEU A 413 -24.26 1.73 -24.35
N THR A 414 -24.33 0.43 -24.69
CA THR A 414 -25.56 -0.19 -25.19
C THR A 414 -26.57 -0.48 -24.08
N ASP A 415 -26.08 -0.92 -22.92
CA ASP A 415 -26.92 -1.20 -21.75
C ASP A 415 -27.53 0.07 -21.16
N ASN A 416 -26.90 1.24 -21.42
CA ASN A 416 -27.31 2.54 -20.87
C ASN A 416 -27.55 3.58 -21.97
N LEU A 417 -27.97 3.16 -23.16
CA LEU A 417 -28.09 4.05 -24.33
C LEU A 417 -29.04 5.23 -24.08
N ASP A 418 -30.11 5.01 -23.29
CA ASP A 418 -31.03 6.08 -22.89
C ASP A 418 -30.27 7.26 -22.26
N VAL A 419 -29.34 6.97 -21.34
CA VAL A 419 -28.51 7.96 -20.63
C VAL A 419 -27.58 8.70 -21.60
N PHE A 420 -26.92 7.97 -22.49
CA PHE A 420 -25.99 8.58 -23.44
C PHE A 420 -26.67 9.44 -24.51
N LEU A 421 -27.97 9.23 -24.77
CA LEU A 421 -28.75 10.03 -25.72
C LEU A 421 -29.53 11.18 -25.06
N GLU A 422 -29.41 11.38 -23.75
CA GLU A 422 -30.14 12.44 -23.02
C GLU A 422 -29.73 13.86 -23.44
N THR A 423 -28.45 14.06 -23.78
CA THR A 423 -27.88 15.40 -24.02
C THR A 423 -27.07 15.44 -25.32
N GLU A 424 -26.88 16.65 -25.87
CA GLU A 424 -26.03 16.86 -27.05
C GLU A 424 -24.56 16.48 -26.78
N THR A 425 -24.08 16.73 -25.57
CA THR A 425 -22.72 16.39 -25.13
C THR A 425 -22.48 14.88 -25.15
N THR A 426 -23.34 14.13 -24.47
CA THR A 426 -23.22 12.66 -24.38
C THR A 426 -23.48 12.01 -25.73
N THR A 427 -24.41 12.55 -26.52
CA THR A 427 -24.61 12.12 -27.92
C THR A 427 -23.36 12.36 -28.77
N THR A 428 -22.63 13.46 -28.54
CA THR A 428 -21.36 13.72 -29.21
C THR A 428 -20.28 12.73 -28.78
N LEU A 429 -20.23 12.34 -27.50
CA LEU A 429 -19.34 11.27 -27.01
C LEU A 429 -19.65 9.94 -27.73
N VAL A 430 -20.93 9.55 -27.85
CA VAL A 430 -21.34 8.37 -28.63
C VAL A 430 -20.91 8.48 -30.08
N LYS A 431 -21.12 9.65 -30.69
CA LYS A 431 -20.73 9.88 -32.09
C LYS A 431 -19.23 9.67 -32.29
N GLU A 432 -18.38 10.25 -31.45
CA GLU A 432 -16.93 10.10 -31.56
C GLU A 432 -16.47 8.67 -31.25
N TRP A 433 -17.13 8.00 -30.30
CA TRP A 433 -16.92 6.60 -30.03
C TRP A 433 -17.27 5.73 -31.24
N LEU A 434 -18.41 5.96 -31.90
CA LEU A 434 -18.81 5.28 -33.12
C LEU A 434 -17.83 5.55 -34.28
N GLU A 435 -17.30 6.76 -34.41
CA GLU A 435 -16.25 7.07 -35.39
C GLU A 435 -14.96 6.30 -35.11
N GLN A 436 -14.51 6.26 -33.85
CA GLN A 436 -13.32 5.49 -33.46
C GLN A 436 -13.54 4.00 -33.67
N PHE A 437 -14.69 3.48 -33.25
CA PHE A 437 -15.10 2.10 -33.44
C PHE A 437 -15.16 1.75 -34.94
N GLN A 438 -15.75 2.60 -35.77
CA GLN A 438 -15.82 2.42 -37.22
C GLN A 438 -14.45 2.44 -37.89
N ARG A 439 -13.53 3.32 -37.43
CA ARG A 439 -12.13 3.32 -37.91
C ARG A 439 -11.44 1.99 -37.56
N ASN A 440 -11.58 1.55 -36.31
CA ASN A 440 -11.01 0.29 -35.84
C ASN A 440 -11.63 -0.91 -36.60
N TRP A 441 -12.94 -0.89 -36.81
CA TRP A 441 -13.69 -1.91 -37.56
C TRP A 441 -13.22 -2.08 -39.00
N VAL A 442 -13.06 -0.97 -39.73
CA VAL A 442 -12.59 -0.99 -41.14
C VAL A 442 -11.16 -1.51 -41.22
N VAL A 443 -10.27 -1.07 -40.32
CA VAL A 443 -8.90 -1.58 -40.26
C VAL A 443 -8.91 -3.09 -39.99
N SER A 444 -9.70 -3.55 -39.01
CA SER A 444 -9.76 -4.97 -38.63
C SER A 444 -10.38 -5.88 -39.71
N ILE A 445 -11.36 -5.44 -40.50
CA ILE A 445 -11.86 -6.27 -41.63
C ILE A 445 -10.76 -6.55 -42.67
N SER A 446 -9.82 -5.62 -42.83
CA SER A 446 -8.77 -5.68 -43.85
C SER A 446 -7.50 -6.44 -43.44
N SER A 447 -7.22 -6.63 -42.15
CA SER A 447 -5.86 -6.96 -41.67
C SER A 447 -5.76 -8.03 -40.59
N SER A 448 -6.67 -9.01 -40.53
CA SER A 448 -6.76 -10.05 -39.48
C SER A 448 -7.71 -9.62 -38.32
N PRO A 449 -8.06 -10.46 -37.35
CA PRO A 449 -9.42 -10.92 -37.04
C PRO A 449 -9.96 -10.39 -35.70
N VAL A 450 -11.28 -10.43 -35.55
CA VAL A 450 -12.01 -9.22 -35.14
C VAL A 450 -12.90 -9.45 -33.91
N ALA A 451 -12.82 -10.54 -33.15
CA ALA A 451 -13.97 -10.87 -32.29
C ALA A 451 -14.26 -9.94 -31.10
N ASN A 452 -13.32 -9.10 -30.65
CA ASN A 452 -13.63 -8.05 -29.67
C ASN A 452 -14.53 -6.96 -30.24
N LEU A 453 -14.27 -6.59 -31.49
CA LEU A 453 -15.10 -5.64 -32.21
C LEU A 453 -16.38 -6.33 -32.71
N TYR A 454 -16.41 -7.62 -33.02
CA TYR A 454 -17.68 -8.32 -33.33
C TYR A 454 -18.59 -8.44 -32.11
N SER A 455 -18.08 -8.83 -30.94
CA SER A 455 -18.87 -8.87 -29.70
C SER A 455 -19.41 -7.49 -29.36
N SER A 456 -18.59 -6.45 -29.53
CA SER A 456 -19.04 -5.07 -29.40
C SER A 456 -20.09 -4.69 -30.46
N ARG A 457 -19.91 -5.07 -31.73
CA ARG A 457 -20.85 -4.80 -32.84
C ARG A 457 -22.21 -5.47 -32.63
N LYS A 458 -22.26 -6.69 -32.09
CA LYS A 458 -23.53 -7.38 -31.75
C LYS A 458 -24.37 -6.56 -30.77
N LEU A 459 -23.72 -5.79 -29.91
CA LEU A 459 -24.39 -4.90 -28.96
C LEU A 459 -24.88 -3.61 -29.63
N LEU A 460 -24.29 -3.17 -30.76
CA LEU A 460 -24.63 -1.95 -31.51
C LEU A 460 -25.85 -2.13 -32.44
N THR A 461 -26.85 -2.92 -32.05
CA THR A 461 -28.02 -3.20 -32.91
C THR A 461 -29.20 -2.25 -32.69
N ASP A 462 -29.13 -1.38 -31.68
CA ASP A 462 -30.18 -0.38 -31.42
C ASP A 462 -30.26 0.64 -32.56
N MET A 463 -31.45 0.77 -33.16
CA MET A 463 -31.71 1.66 -34.29
C MET A 463 -31.40 3.12 -34.00
N ARG A 464 -31.46 3.57 -32.74
CA ARG A 464 -31.17 4.96 -32.38
C ARG A 464 -29.71 5.34 -32.63
N LEU A 465 -28.78 4.38 -32.63
CA LEU A 465 -27.38 4.64 -33.01
C LEU A 465 -27.25 5.06 -34.49
N TYR A 466 -28.16 4.61 -35.36
CA TYR A 466 -28.21 5.07 -36.75
C TYR A 466 -28.62 6.54 -36.86
N ASP A 467 -29.45 7.03 -35.94
CA ASP A 467 -29.83 8.44 -35.89
C ASP A 467 -28.66 9.31 -35.42
N VAL A 468 -27.81 8.79 -34.52
CA VAL A 468 -26.61 9.50 -33.99
C VAL A 468 -25.51 9.61 -35.05
N HIS A 469 -25.15 8.50 -35.68
CA HIS A 469 -24.09 8.49 -36.69
C HIS A 469 -24.39 7.52 -37.84
N PRO A 470 -25.27 7.90 -38.79
CA PRO A 470 -25.75 6.99 -39.84
C PRO A 470 -24.61 6.47 -40.73
N GLN A 471 -23.63 7.30 -41.05
CA GLN A 471 -22.50 6.89 -41.89
C GLN A 471 -21.60 5.85 -41.22
N ALA A 472 -21.43 5.92 -39.89
CA ALA A 472 -20.60 4.96 -39.16
C ALA A 472 -21.36 3.64 -39.05
N MET A 473 -22.64 3.70 -38.68
CA MET A 473 -23.50 2.52 -38.59
C MET A 473 -23.69 1.81 -39.93
N LEU A 474 -23.88 2.54 -41.03
CA LEU A 474 -23.90 1.97 -42.38
C LEU A 474 -22.59 1.29 -42.76
N LYS A 475 -21.43 1.80 -42.31
CA LYS A 475 -20.14 1.14 -42.53
C LYS A 475 -19.90 -0.05 -41.58
N ILE A 476 -20.45 -0.01 -40.38
CA ILE A 476 -20.35 -1.10 -39.39
C ILE A 476 -21.26 -2.28 -39.78
N PHE A 477 -22.46 -2.02 -40.29
CA PHE A 477 -23.46 -3.04 -40.61
C PHE A 477 -23.71 -3.30 -42.10
N GLY A 478 -23.32 -2.39 -42.99
CA GLY A 478 -23.52 -2.51 -44.45
C GLY A 478 -22.47 -3.35 -45.17
N THR A 479 -21.56 -4.01 -44.45
CA THR A 479 -20.59 -4.94 -45.06
C THR A 479 -21.28 -6.26 -45.39
N SER A 480 -21.64 -6.47 -46.66
CA SER A 480 -22.13 -7.77 -47.14
C SER A 480 -20.99 -8.78 -47.24
N PRO A 481 -21.22 -10.10 -47.10
CA PRO A 481 -20.20 -11.12 -47.34
C PRO A 481 -19.55 -11.00 -48.73
N ALA A 482 -20.34 -10.56 -49.72
CA ALA A 482 -19.90 -10.33 -51.08
C ALA A 482 -18.99 -9.09 -51.20
N LEU A 483 -19.26 -8.01 -50.44
CA LEU A 483 -18.42 -6.81 -50.40
C LEU A 483 -17.11 -7.07 -49.66
N ALA A 484 -17.15 -7.80 -48.53
CA ALA A 484 -15.94 -8.23 -47.82
C ALA A 484 -15.04 -9.12 -48.70
N LEU A 485 -15.65 -10.03 -49.47
CA LEU A 485 -14.94 -10.84 -50.45
C LEU A 485 -14.35 -9.98 -51.57
N GLN A 486 -15.12 -9.00 -52.08
CA GLN A 486 -14.65 -8.11 -53.14
C GLN A 486 -13.43 -7.29 -52.70
N GLU A 487 -13.46 -6.67 -51.51
CA GLU A 487 -12.34 -5.88 -50.98
C GLU A 487 -11.08 -6.75 -50.80
N LYS A 488 -11.23 -7.94 -50.19
CA LYS A 488 -10.13 -8.89 -50.04
C LYS A 488 -9.55 -9.36 -51.39
N LEU A 489 -10.40 -9.55 -52.42
CA LEU A 489 -9.98 -9.93 -53.77
C LEU A 489 -9.26 -8.81 -54.53
N VAL A 490 -9.72 -7.56 -54.39
CA VAL A 490 -9.16 -6.37 -55.04
C VAL A 490 -7.83 -5.96 -54.42
N ASP A 491 -7.72 -5.98 -53.09
CA ASP A 491 -6.49 -5.62 -52.36
C ASP A 491 -5.47 -6.76 -52.31
N GLU A 492 -5.74 -7.86 -53.01
CA GLU A 492 -4.88 -9.02 -53.15
C GLU A 492 -4.54 -9.74 -51.84
N THR A 493 -5.24 -9.44 -50.74
CA THR A 493 -5.00 -10.04 -49.41
C THR A 493 -5.34 -11.53 -49.37
N TRP A 494 -6.20 -12.01 -50.27
CA TRP A 494 -6.46 -13.44 -50.51
C TRP A 494 -5.18 -14.24 -50.87
N LYS A 495 -4.12 -13.60 -51.35
CA LYS A 495 -2.82 -14.25 -51.61
C LYS A 495 -2.16 -14.77 -50.34
N ASN A 496 -2.47 -14.18 -49.18
CA ASN A 496 -1.95 -14.63 -47.88
C ASN A 496 -2.46 -16.03 -47.51
N ALA A 497 -3.54 -16.51 -48.16
CA ALA A 497 -4.05 -17.87 -48.01
C ALA A 497 -3.29 -18.90 -48.88
N ILE A 498 -2.29 -18.48 -49.68
CA ILE A 498 -1.45 -19.37 -50.49
C ILE A 498 -0.17 -19.72 -49.71
N PRO A 499 0.11 -21.02 -49.43
CA PRO A 499 1.33 -21.46 -48.76
C PRO A 499 2.62 -21.01 -49.47
N ASP A 500 3.65 -20.61 -48.71
CA ASP A 500 4.91 -20.07 -49.22
C ASP A 500 5.66 -21.04 -50.17
N ASP A 501 5.50 -22.34 -49.97
CA ASP A 501 6.08 -23.42 -50.79
C ASP A 501 5.35 -23.64 -52.13
N GLU A 502 4.09 -23.22 -52.24
CA GLU A 502 3.28 -23.32 -53.47
C GLU A 502 3.35 -22.05 -54.35
N GLN A 503 3.74 -20.90 -53.79
CA GLN A 503 3.88 -19.64 -54.55
C GLN A 503 4.89 -19.75 -55.71
N ALA A 504 5.89 -20.64 -55.61
CA ALA A 504 6.87 -20.88 -56.67
C ALA A 504 6.37 -21.80 -57.81
N GLY A 505 5.29 -22.57 -57.58
CA GLY A 505 4.68 -23.52 -58.51
C GLY A 505 3.51 -22.95 -59.33
N VAL A 506 2.93 -21.82 -58.91
CA VAL A 506 1.87 -21.14 -59.66
C VAL A 506 2.42 -20.66 -61.01
N ASN A 507 1.75 -21.02 -62.09
CA ASN A 507 2.20 -20.72 -63.45
C ASN A 507 2.31 -19.19 -63.64
N LYS A 508 3.55 -18.67 -63.68
CA LYS A 508 3.91 -17.23 -63.72
C LYS A 508 3.20 -16.41 -64.81
N PHE A 509 2.61 -17.08 -65.80
CA PHE A 509 1.81 -16.49 -66.88
C PHE A 509 0.31 -16.33 -66.58
N ARG A 510 -0.29 -17.16 -65.72
CA ARG A 510 -1.73 -17.11 -65.39
C ARG A 510 -2.03 -16.17 -64.22
N LEU A 511 -1.17 -16.15 -63.20
CA LEU A 511 -1.38 -15.33 -62.00
C LEU A 511 -1.60 -13.83 -62.31
N PRO A 512 -0.77 -13.13 -63.11
CA PRO A 512 -1.00 -11.70 -63.40
C PRO A 512 -2.31 -11.43 -64.15
N ARG A 513 -2.75 -12.39 -64.99
CA ARG A 513 -3.99 -12.29 -65.77
C ARG A 513 -5.23 -12.53 -64.91
N VAL A 514 -5.18 -13.52 -64.02
CA VAL A 514 -6.25 -13.81 -63.04
C VAL A 514 -6.33 -12.68 -62.00
N THR A 515 -5.20 -12.17 -61.51
CA THR A 515 -5.15 -11.00 -60.62
C THR A 515 -5.75 -9.75 -61.28
N ALA A 516 -5.46 -9.48 -62.56
CA ALA A 516 -6.07 -8.37 -63.29
C ALA A 516 -7.59 -8.54 -63.52
N LYS A 517 -8.10 -9.78 -63.49
CA LYS A 517 -9.52 -10.11 -63.58
C LYS A 517 -10.21 -9.98 -62.21
N LEU A 518 -9.58 -10.47 -61.13
CA LEU A 518 -10.07 -10.34 -59.75
C LEU A 518 -10.04 -8.88 -59.26
N ALA A 519 -9.06 -8.08 -59.67
CA ALA A 519 -9.01 -6.64 -59.39
C ALA A 519 -10.19 -5.84 -60.01
N LYS A 520 -10.98 -6.47 -60.90
CA LYS A 520 -12.17 -5.87 -61.54
C LYS A 520 -13.46 -6.60 -61.17
N ILE A 521 -13.41 -7.55 -60.23
CA ILE A 521 -14.59 -8.31 -59.83
C ILE A 521 -15.59 -7.40 -59.12
N THR A 522 -16.86 -7.57 -59.41
CA THR A 522 -17.96 -6.80 -58.83
C THR A 522 -18.55 -7.53 -57.61
N GLU A 523 -19.15 -6.79 -56.68
CA GLU A 523 -19.87 -7.35 -55.52
C GLU A 523 -20.89 -8.43 -55.95
N LYS A 524 -21.59 -8.24 -57.08
CA LYS A 524 -22.55 -9.21 -57.61
C LYS A 524 -21.89 -10.52 -58.05
N GLU A 525 -20.69 -10.45 -58.62
CA GLU A 525 -19.91 -11.63 -59.00
C GLU A 525 -19.37 -12.34 -57.76
N CYS A 526 -18.94 -11.60 -56.73
CA CYS A 526 -18.58 -12.16 -55.43
C CYS A 526 -19.75 -12.87 -54.74
N ALA A 527 -20.96 -12.31 -54.78
CA ALA A 527 -22.16 -12.98 -54.27
C ALA A 527 -22.43 -14.31 -55.00
N GLN A 528 -22.23 -14.33 -56.32
CA GLN A 528 -22.37 -15.56 -57.11
C GLN A 528 -21.32 -16.62 -56.74
N LEU A 529 -20.08 -16.21 -56.43
CA LEU A 529 -19.04 -17.14 -55.95
C LEU A 529 -19.41 -17.78 -54.60
N ILE A 530 -20.12 -17.05 -53.73
CA ILE A 530 -20.59 -17.55 -52.43
C ILE A 530 -21.75 -18.52 -52.61
N ASP A 531 -22.75 -18.15 -53.43
CA ASP A 531 -23.96 -18.96 -53.67
C ASP A 531 -23.68 -20.20 -54.55
N GLN A 532 -22.71 -20.11 -55.45
CA GLN A 532 -22.33 -21.19 -56.38
C GLN A 532 -20.81 -21.43 -56.32
N PRO A 533 -20.31 -22.07 -55.24
CA PRO A 533 -18.87 -22.18 -54.99
C PRO A 533 -18.10 -22.91 -56.09
N LEU A 534 -18.76 -23.81 -56.83
CA LEU A 534 -18.16 -24.53 -57.97
C LEU A 534 -17.67 -23.59 -59.10
N THR A 535 -18.24 -22.38 -59.20
CA THR A 535 -17.86 -21.39 -60.22
C THR A 535 -16.50 -20.73 -59.94
N ILE A 536 -15.97 -20.84 -58.71
CA ILE A 536 -14.65 -20.32 -58.33
C ILE A 536 -13.57 -20.84 -59.28
N LEU A 537 -13.61 -22.14 -59.60
CA LEU A 537 -12.65 -22.81 -60.47
C LEU A 537 -12.65 -22.24 -61.90
N GLU A 538 -13.82 -21.83 -62.40
CA GLU A 538 -13.96 -21.17 -63.71
C GLU A 538 -13.38 -19.75 -63.69
N VAL A 539 -13.61 -19.01 -62.59
CA VAL A 539 -13.11 -17.63 -62.43
C VAL A 539 -11.59 -17.57 -62.45
N VAL A 540 -10.93 -18.55 -61.83
CA VAL A 540 -9.45 -18.67 -61.77
C VAL A 540 -8.84 -19.50 -62.91
N GLU A 541 -9.58 -19.71 -64.00
CA GLU A 541 -9.10 -20.42 -65.21
C GLU A 541 -8.58 -21.85 -64.95
N GLY A 542 -9.21 -22.57 -64.01
CA GLY A 542 -8.91 -23.97 -63.68
C GLY A 542 -7.71 -24.18 -62.76
N ASP A 543 -7.25 -23.14 -62.07
CA ASP A 543 -6.14 -23.22 -61.11
C ASP A 543 -6.67 -23.57 -59.70
N GLU A 544 -6.48 -24.82 -59.27
CA GLU A 544 -6.98 -25.32 -57.99
C GLU A 544 -6.32 -24.66 -56.77
N VAL A 545 -5.08 -24.16 -56.87
CA VAL A 545 -4.39 -23.46 -55.78
C VAL A 545 -5.05 -22.10 -55.54
N LEU A 546 -5.32 -21.35 -56.62
CA LEU A 546 -6.04 -20.08 -56.52
C LEU A 546 -7.51 -20.30 -56.10
N ALA A 547 -8.15 -21.39 -56.55
CA ALA A 547 -9.50 -21.74 -56.14
C ALA A 547 -9.59 -22.06 -54.64
N THR A 548 -8.58 -22.77 -54.10
CA THR A 548 -8.48 -23.07 -52.67
C THR A 548 -8.30 -21.81 -51.84
N ALA A 549 -7.47 -20.86 -52.28
CA ALA A 549 -7.27 -19.59 -51.58
C ALA A 549 -8.54 -18.73 -51.54
N ILE A 550 -9.30 -18.67 -52.64
CA ILE A 550 -10.58 -17.97 -52.69
C ILE A 550 -11.64 -18.69 -51.84
N ALA A 551 -11.70 -20.02 -51.89
CA ALA A 551 -12.60 -20.82 -51.05
C ALA A 551 -12.30 -20.67 -49.55
N ALA A 552 -11.03 -20.61 -49.16
CA ALA A 552 -10.62 -20.33 -47.78
C ALA A 552 -11.00 -18.92 -47.34
N THR A 553 -10.87 -17.93 -48.22
CA THR A 553 -11.32 -16.55 -47.97
C THR A 553 -12.85 -16.48 -47.78
N ILE A 554 -13.62 -17.23 -48.58
CA ILE A 554 -15.08 -17.33 -48.43
C ILE A 554 -15.45 -18.07 -47.14
N ALA A 555 -14.73 -19.14 -46.79
CA ALA A 555 -14.93 -19.86 -45.53
C ALA A 555 -14.65 -18.96 -44.30
N GLU A 556 -13.61 -18.13 -44.34
CA GLU A 556 -13.29 -17.12 -43.31
C GLU A 556 -14.44 -16.11 -43.14
N ILE A 557 -15.01 -15.62 -44.25
CA ILE A 557 -16.18 -14.74 -44.24
C ILE A 557 -17.45 -15.48 -43.75
N GLY A 558 -17.55 -16.79 -44.01
CA GLY A 558 -18.65 -17.65 -43.61
C GLY A 558 -18.70 -18.03 -42.14
N GLN A 559 -17.59 -17.89 -41.41
CA GLN A 559 -17.54 -18.09 -39.97
C GLN A 559 -18.02 -16.86 -39.17
N LEU A 560 -18.40 -15.78 -39.87
CA LEU A 560 -18.96 -14.60 -39.23
C LEU A 560 -20.36 -14.92 -38.65
N PRO A 561 -20.69 -14.52 -37.41
CA PRO A 561 -21.89 -14.97 -36.69
C PRO A 561 -23.25 -14.73 -37.35
N ASP A 562 -23.32 -13.80 -38.33
CA ASP A 562 -24.54 -13.41 -39.06
C ASP A 562 -24.51 -13.86 -40.54
N VAL A 563 -23.52 -14.65 -40.94
CA VAL A 563 -23.35 -15.16 -42.31
C VAL A 563 -23.66 -16.64 -42.32
N THR A 564 -24.85 -17.00 -42.81
CA THR A 564 -25.18 -18.41 -43.03
C THR A 564 -24.71 -18.82 -44.41
N LEU A 565 -23.61 -19.58 -44.45
CA LEU A 565 -23.08 -20.11 -45.69
C LEU A 565 -23.83 -21.41 -46.03
N ILE A 566 -24.78 -21.33 -46.96
CA ILE A 566 -25.58 -22.47 -47.41
C ILE A 566 -24.87 -23.10 -48.61
N LEU A 567 -24.28 -24.27 -48.41
CA LEU A 567 -23.56 -24.99 -49.46
C LEU A 567 -24.47 -26.01 -50.14
N PRO A 568 -24.34 -26.20 -51.48
CA PRO A 568 -25.10 -27.22 -52.19
C PRO A 568 -24.67 -28.64 -51.77
N GLU A 569 -25.59 -29.60 -51.73
CA GLU A 569 -25.21 -31.01 -51.49
C GLU A 569 -24.46 -31.56 -52.71
N LEU A 570 -23.21 -31.98 -52.51
CA LEU A 570 -22.38 -32.61 -53.53
C LEU A 570 -22.13 -34.08 -53.17
N THR A 571 -22.12 -34.95 -54.19
CA THR A 571 -21.89 -36.40 -54.03
C THR A 571 -20.43 -36.74 -53.70
N GLU A 572 -19.50 -35.87 -54.12
CA GLU A 572 -18.08 -35.92 -53.80
C GLU A 572 -17.58 -34.47 -53.72
N ILE A 573 -16.99 -34.07 -52.59
CA ILE A 573 -16.52 -32.69 -52.36
C ILE A 573 -15.11 -32.56 -52.97
N PRO A 574 -14.88 -31.66 -53.96
CA PRO A 574 -13.55 -31.42 -54.50
C PRO A 574 -12.58 -30.94 -53.42
N SER A 575 -11.31 -31.39 -53.49
CA SER A 575 -10.27 -31.07 -52.49
C SER A 575 -10.10 -29.56 -52.26
N TRP A 576 -10.10 -28.75 -53.33
CA TRP A 576 -9.97 -27.29 -53.26
C TRP A 576 -11.16 -26.58 -52.59
N LEU A 577 -12.31 -27.25 -52.49
CA LEU A 577 -13.54 -26.72 -51.88
C LEU A 577 -13.77 -27.26 -50.45
N GLY A 578 -12.93 -28.18 -49.99
CA GLY A 578 -13.07 -28.87 -48.70
C GLY A 578 -13.12 -27.93 -47.49
N VAL A 579 -12.37 -26.82 -47.54
CA VAL A 579 -12.32 -25.82 -46.44
C VAL A 579 -13.69 -25.16 -46.21
N MET A 580 -14.48 -24.91 -47.26
CA MET A 580 -15.82 -24.32 -47.12
C MET A 580 -16.82 -25.31 -46.50
N TYR A 581 -16.77 -26.59 -46.89
CA TYR A 581 -17.70 -27.61 -46.35
C TYR A 581 -17.39 -28.03 -44.92
N GLY A 582 -16.17 -27.78 -44.42
CA GLY A 582 -15.80 -28.03 -43.02
C GLY A 582 -16.46 -27.09 -42.01
N VAL A 583 -17.02 -25.95 -42.44
CA VAL A 583 -17.51 -24.87 -41.56
C VAL A 583 -19.02 -24.61 -41.64
N ALA A 584 -19.76 -25.33 -42.50
CA ALA A 584 -21.22 -25.18 -42.61
C ALA A 584 -21.98 -25.97 -41.51
N PRO A 585 -23.07 -25.43 -40.91
CA PRO A 585 -23.77 -26.05 -39.78
C PRO A 585 -24.52 -27.35 -40.16
N LYS A 586 -24.52 -28.35 -39.26
CA LYS A 586 -25.29 -29.62 -39.35
C LYS A 586 -26.43 -29.63 -38.32
N GLU A 587 -27.62 -30.14 -38.66
CA GLU A 587 -28.81 -30.17 -37.78
C GLU A 587 -28.60 -31.04 -36.51
N GLU A 588 -28.93 -30.49 -35.32
CA GLU A 588 -28.78 -31.11 -33.99
C GLU A 588 -29.97 -32.02 -33.59
N GLY A 589 -29.69 -33.14 -32.91
CA GLY A 589 -30.68 -34.03 -32.29
C GLY A 589 -30.47 -34.21 -30.77
N ASP A 590 -31.59 -34.17 -30.03
CA ASP A 590 -31.91 -34.55 -28.62
C ASP A 590 -30.95 -34.25 -27.43
N ASP A 591 -31.51 -33.59 -26.39
CA ASP A 591 -30.82 -33.06 -25.20
C ASP A 591 -30.92 -33.98 -23.94
N PRO A 592 -29.80 -34.52 -23.40
CA PRO A 592 -29.79 -35.18 -22.08
C PRO A 592 -29.51 -34.21 -20.92
N THR A 593 -30.56 -33.77 -20.22
CA THR A 593 -30.48 -32.94 -18.99
C THR A 593 -30.33 -33.74 -17.69
N THR A 594 -30.27 -35.07 -17.74
CA THR A 594 -30.27 -35.97 -16.56
C THR A 594 -28.90 -36.34 -15.98
N LEU A 595 -27.79 -35.84 -16.54
CA LEU A 595 -26.41 -36.24 -16.18
C LEU A 595 -25.66 -35.29 -15.21
N PHE A 596 -26.22 -34.11 -14.89
CA PHE A 596 -25.48 -33.04 -14.19
C PHE A 596 -26.14 -32.64 -12.86
N PRO A 597 -25.79 -33.28 -11.72
CA PRO A 597 -26.30 -32.88 -10.40
C PRO A 597 -25.84 -31.45 -10.04
N LEU A 598 -26.51 -30.79 -9.09
CA LEU A 598 -26.08 -29.47 -8.61
C LEU A 598 -24.75 -29.58 -7.84
N PRO A 599 -23.80 -28.65 -8.02
CA PRO A 599 -22.57 -28.62 -7.22
C PRO A 599 -22.83 -28.25 -5.76
N PRO A 600 -21.97 -28.71 -4.84
CA PRO A 600 -21.98 -28.24 -3.45
C PRO A 600 -21.55 -26.76 -3.38
N THR A 601 -22.13 -26.00 -2.46
CA THR A 601 -21.91 -24.54 -2.35
C THR A 601 -20.53 -24.22 -1.78
N LEU A 602 -19.74 -23.42 -2.51
CA LEU A 602 -18.42 -22.92 -2.11
C LEU A 602 -18.46 -21.39 -1.92
N GLY A 603 -19.29 -20.91 -1.00
CA GLY A 603 -19.47 -19.47 -0.74
C GLY A 603 -20.14 -18.70 -1.90
N GLN A 604 -19.98 -17.37 -1.93
CA GLN A 604 -20.52 -16.50 -3.00
C GLN A 604 -19.67 -16.48 -4.28
N GLU A 605 -18.52 -17.17 -4.29
CA GLU A 605 -17.48 -17.04 -5.33
C GLU A 605 -17.72 -17.93 -6.55
N PHE A 606 -18.34 -19.09 -6.36
CA PHE A 606 -18.71 -20.01 -7.45
C PHE A 606 -20.22 -20.23 -7.43
N SER A 607 -20.91 -19.66 -8.41
CA SER A 607 -22.34 -19.90 -8.60
C SER A 607 -22.56 -21.38 -8.93
N VAL A 608 -23.53 -21.98 -8.26
CA VAL A 608 -23.97 -23.36 -8.49
C VAL A 608 -24.40 -23.59 -9.94
N ASN A 609 -24.93 -22.54 -10.59
CA ASN A 609 -25.37 -22.59 -11.97
C ASN A 609 -24.20 -22.63 -12.96
N ASP A 610 -23.08 -22.00 -12.62
CA ASP A 610 -21.94 -21.80 -13.54
C ASP A 610 -21.08 -23.05 -13.66
N ALA A 611 -20.82 -23.73 -12.54
CA ALA A 611 -20.11 -25.01 -12.57
C ALA A 611 -20.94 -26.10 -13.27
N GLN A 612 -22.27 -26.10 -13.09
CA GLN A 612 -23.16 -27.02 -13.81
C GLN A 612 -23.22 -26.69 -15.30
N PHE A 613 -23.23 -25.40 -15.67
CA PHE A 613 -23.15 -24.95 -17.06
C PHE A 613 -21.84 -25.40 -17.72
N LEU A 614 -20.70 -25.18 -17.06
CA LEU A 614 -19.39 -25.62 -17.56
C LEU A 614 -19.32 -27.15 -17.71
N ALA A 615 -19.89 -27.91 -16.77
CA ALA A 615 -19.99 -29.36 -16.89
C ALA A 615 -20.75 -29.79 -18.14
N LYS A 616 -21.91 -29.15 -18.43
CA LYS A 616 -22.70 -29.41 -19.63
C LYS A 616 -21.94 -29.05 -20.91
N LEU A 617 -21.28 -27.90 -20.91
CA LEU A 617 -20.51 -27.38 -22.05
C LEU A 617 -19.38 -28.34 -22.42
N LEU A 618 -18.53 -28.71 -21.45
CA LEU A 618 -17.37 -29.54 -21.72
C LEU A 618 -17.73 -30.99 -22.05
N HIS A 619 -18.84 -31.54 -21.56
CA HIS A 619 -19.26 -32.89 -21.98
C HIS A 619 -19.76 -33.00 -23.42
N ARG A 620 -20.02 -31.86 -24.09
CA ARG A 620 -20.45 -31.82 -25.49
C ARG A 620 -19.51 -30.90 -26.30
N PRO A 621 -18.24 -31.29 -26.50
CA PRO A 621 -17.34 -30.51 -27.33
C PRO A 621 -17.89 -30.42 -28.76
N LYS A 622 -17.78 -29.22 -29.35
CA LYS A 622 -18.14 -28.98 -30.74
C LYS A 622 -16.87 -28.85 -31.57
N GLU A 623 -16.94 -29.21 -32.85
CA GLU A 623 -15.79 -29.09 -33.75
C GLU A 623 -15.35 -27.63 -33.89
N THR A 624 -16.28 -26.69 -34.13
CA THR A 624 -16.00 -25.24 -34.14
C THR A 624 -17.23 -24.44 -33.65
N GLY A 625 -17.05 -23.19 -33.21
CA GLY A 625 -18.15 -22.22 -32.98
C GLY A 625 -18.09 -21.42 -31.67
N GLU A 626 -18.68 -20.21 -31.66
CA GLU A 626 -18.68 -19.29 -30.51
C GLU A 626 -19.53 -19.78 -29.32
N ILE A 627 -19.17 -19.34 -28.10
CA ILE A 627 -19.82 -19.70 -26.84
C ILE A 627 -20.06 -18.45 -26.00
N VAL A 628 -21.27 -18.33 -25.45
CA VAL A 628 -21.58 -17.31 -24.43
C VAL A 628 -21.20 -17.84 -23.06
N MET A 629 -20.32 -17.12 -22.36
CA MET A 629 -19.82 -17.51 -21.04
C MET A 629 -19.66 -16.29 -20.13
N ASP A 630 -20.24 -16.35 -18.93
CA ASP A 630 -20.15 -15.29 -17.92
C ASP A 630 -18.76 -15.23 -17.24
N HIS A 631 -18.44 -14.11 -16.61
CA HIS A 631 -17.15 -13.84 -15.94
C HIS A 631 -16.85 -14.83 -14.80
N SER A 632 -17.86 -15.26 -14.06
CA SER A 632 -17.76 -16.26 -12.98
C SER A 632 -17.34 -17.64 -13.50
N CYS A 633 -17.81 -18.07 -14.68
CA CYS A 633 -17.37 -19.29 -15.33
C CYS A 633 -15.87 -19.25 -15.67
N LYS A 634 -15.35 -18.08 -16.10
CA LYS A 634 -13.94 -17.92 -16.46
C LYS A 634 -12.99 -18.21 -15.28
N LYS A 635 -13.39 -17.86 -14.05
CA LYS A 635 -12.62 -18.18 -12.84
C LYS A 635 -12.50 -19.69 -12.58
N LEU A 636 -13.57 -20.46 -12.82
CA LEU A 636 -13.51 -21.92 -12.67
C LEU A 636 -12.71 -22.57 -13.81
N VAL A 637 -12.79 -22.02 -15.02
CA VAL A 637 -12.00 -22.44 -16.18
C VAL A 637 -10.48 -22.30 -15.93
N GLU A 638 -10.04 -21.25 -15.22
CA GLU A 638 -8.62 -21.07 -14.86
C GLU A 638 -8.03 -22.22 -14.03
N ASN A 639 -8.87 -22.96 -13.28
CA ASN A 639 -8.45 -24.11 -12.49
C ASN A 639 -8.37 -25.42 -13.27
N ILE A 640 -8.93 -25.49 -14.49
CA ILE A 640 -8.93 -26.70 -15.32
C ILE A 640 -7.53 -26.92 -15.89
N GLY A 641 -6.99 -28.14 -15.73
CA GLY A 641 -5.61 -28.46 -16.11
C GLY A 641 -4.57 -27.83 -15.17
N GLN A 642 -4.96 -27.42 -13.96
CA GLN A 642 -4.11 -26.88 -12.90
C GLN A 642 -4.24 -27.70 -11.60
N GLU A 643 -4.57 -28.98 -11.68
CA GLU A 643 -4.85 -29.82 -10.52
C GLU A 643 -3.71 -29.79 -9.48
N LYS A 644 -2.44 -29.71 -9.90
CA LYS A 644 -1.31 -29.55 -8.95
C LYS A 644 -1.36 -28.24 -8.18
N VAL A 645 -1.83 -27.13 -8.76
CA VAL A 645 -2.00 -25.86 -8.02
C VAL A 645 -2.99 -26.03 -6.88
N LEU A 646 -4.11 -26.69 -7.15
CA LEU A 646 -5.16 -26.94 -6.15
C LEU A 646 -4.64 -27.85 -5.03
N LEU A 647 -3.96 -28.95 -5.38
CA LEU A 647 -3.36 -29.88 -4.42
C LEU A 647 -2.26 -29.21 -3.59
N ALA A 648 -1.39 -28.42 -4.20
CA ALA A 648 -0.30 -27.72 -3.52
C ALA A 648 -0.82 -26.68 -2.51
N ARG A 649 -1.89 -25.96 -2.86
CA ARG A 649 -2.57 -25.04 -1.95
C ARG A 649 -3.12 -25.79 -0.73
N LEU A 650 -3.89 -26.86 -0.94
CA LEU A 650 -4.49 -27.63 0.16
C LEU A 650 -3.45 -28.39 1.01
N SER A 651 -2.25 -28.64 0.47
CA SER A 651 -1.11 -29.27 1.16
C SER A 651 -0.35 -28.31 2.09
N ARG A 652 -0.78 -27.05 2.23
CA ARG A 652 -0.14 -26.08 3.12
C ARG A 652 -0.53 -26.31 4.59
N PRO A 653 0.42 -26.09 5.52
CA PRO A 653 0.14 -26.16 6.94
C PRO A 653 -0.75 -24.99 7.40
N GLY A 654 -1.59 -25.23 8.40
CA GLY A 654 -2.37 -24.19 9.08
C GLY A 654 -3.75 -23.90 8.47
N ILE A 655 -4.10 -24.45 7.30
CA ILE A 655 -5.45 -24.31 6.72
C ILE A 655 -6.48 -24.96 7.66
N PRO A 656 -7.57 -24.27 8.04
CA PRO A 656 -8.63 -24.87 8.87
C PRO A 656 -9.26 -26.10 8.22
N ILE A 657 -9.47 -27.16 9.00
CA ILE A 657 -10.00 -28.45 8.52
C ILE A 657 -11.37 -28.29 7.82
N ASP A 658 -12.23 -27.40 8.31
CA ASP A 658 -13.54 -27.17 7.69
C ASP A 658 -13.44 -26.50 6.32
N THR A 659 -12.40 -25.71 6.10
CA THR A 659 -12.06 -25.17 4.78
C THR A 659 -11.61 -26.30 3.86
N VAL A 660 -10.70 -27.16 4.31
CA VAL A 660 -10.23 -28.33 3.54
C VAL A 660 -11.39 -29.24 3.14
N ARG A 661 -12.33 -29.54 4.05
CA ARG A 661 -13.53 -30.35 3.78
C ARG A 661 -14.42 -29.76 2.68
N LYS A 662 -14.64 -28.45 2.70
CA LYS A 662 -15.45 -27.76 1.67
C LYS A 662 -14.81 -27.87 0.29
N TYR A 663 -13.51 -27.58 0.19
CA TYR A 663 -12.78 -27.67 -1.08
C TYR A 663 -12.65 -29.11 -1.57
N HIS A 664 -12.38 -30.07 -0.68
CA HIS A 664 -12.38 -31.50 -1.01
C HIS A 664 -13.71 -31.92 -1.65
N THR A 665 -14.84 -31.55 -1.01
CA THR A 665 -16.18 -31.90 -1.51
C THR A 665 -16.43 -31.31 -2.90
N PHE A 666 -16.08 -30.04 -3.11
CA PHE A 666 -16.30 -29.34 -4.37
C PHE A 666 -15.40 -29.83 -5.50
N TYR A 667 -14.09 -30.00 -5.26
CA TYR A 667 -13.17 -30.50 -6.27
C TYR A 667 -13.40 -31.97 -6.59
N SER A 668 -13.83 -32.79 -5.63
CA SER A 668 -14.28 -34.16 -5.88
C SER A 668 -15.51 -34.18 -6.79
N TRP A 669 -16.48 -33.27 -6.59
CA TRP A 669 -17.62 -33.13 -7.49
C TRP A 669 -17.18 -32.75 -8.91
N CYS A 670 -16.27 -31.77 -9.05
CA CYS A 670 -15.74 -31.36 -10.35
C CYS A 670 -15.01 -32.51 -11.07
N ALA A 671 -14.16 -33.24 -10.35
CA ALA A 671 -13.44 -34.39 -10.88
C ALA A 671 -14.40 -35.51 -11.32
N ASN A 672 -15.42 -35.84 -10.51
CA ASN A 672 -16.42 -36.86 -10.86
C ASN A 672 -17.24 -36.51 -12.11
N LEU A 673 -17.47 -35.21 -12.35
CA LEU A 673 -18.06 -34.69 -13.60
C LEU A 673 -17.02 -34.39 -14.67
N LYS A 674 -15.82 -34.98 -14.60
CA LYS A 674 -14.80 -34.86 -15.65
C LYS A 674 -14.44 -33.41 -16.03
N LEU A 675 -14.64 -32.46 -15.12
CA LEU A 675 -14.17 -31.08 -15.27
C LEU A 675 -12.68 -31.01 -14.94
N LEU A 676 -12.31 -31.58 -13.79
CA LEU A 676 -10.93 -31.71 -13.35
C LEU A 676 -10.38 -33.11 -13.64
N GLY A 677 -9.10 -33.19 -13.96
CA GLY A 677 -8.37 -34.41 -14.26
C GLY A 677 -8.77 -35.12 -15.55
N THR A 678 -9.46 -34.40 -16.43
CA THR A 678 -9.84 -34.88 -17.79
C THR A 678 -9.33 -33.93 -18.87
N TRP A 679 -9.56 -32.63 -18.68
CA TRP A 679 -9.18 -31.58 -19.63
C TRP A 679 -7.77 -31.10 -19.36
N ARG A 680 -6.98 -31.00 -20.44
CA ARG A 680 -5.64 -30.44 -20.45
C ARG A 680 -5.72 -28.99 -20.89
N ARG A 681 -4.68 -28.22 -20.58
CA ARG A 681 -4.62 -26.80 -20.95
C ARG A 681 -3.29 -26.43 -21.57
N GLU A 682 -3.29 -25.30 -22.26
CA GLU A 682 -2.09 -24.55 -22.60
C GLU A 682 -2.44 -23.07 -22.55
N THR A 683 -1.44 -22.27 -22.18
CA THR A 683 -1.53 -20.82 -22.29
C THR A 683 -1.01 -20.42 -23.66
N LEU A 684 -1.82 -19.68 -24.39
CA LEU A 684 -1.53 -19.18 -25.71
C LEU A 684 -0.90 -17.79 -25.58
N ALA A 685 0.11 -17.51 -26.40
CA ALA A 685 0.69 -16.17 -26.45
C ALA A 685 -0.36 -15.16 -26.94
N ASP A 686 -0.38 -13.95 -26.39
CA ASP A 686 -1.38 -12.92 -26.71
C ASP A 686 -1.45 -12.56 -28.20
N ASN A 687 -0.38 -12.83 -28.95
CA ASN A 687 -0.27 -12.62 -30.40
C ASN A 687 -0.67 -13.83 -31.25
N ALA A 688 -0.96 -14.99 -30.65
CA ALA A 688 -1.20 -16.25 -31.38
C ALA A 688 -2.60 -16.34 -32.00
N PHE A 689 -3.57 -15.59 -31.48
CA PHE A 689 -4.95 -15.60 -31.99
C PHE A 689 -5.43 -14.19 -32.26
N PRO A 690 -5.00 -13.60 -33.38
CA PRO A 690 -5.73 -12.46 -33.87
C PRO A 690 -7.14 -13.01 -34.31
N THR A 691 -7.23 -14.23 -34.88
CA THR A 691 -8.40 -15.10 -35.28
C THR A 691 -9.85 -14.74 -34.86
N TYR A 692 -10.04 -14.66 -33.55
CA TYR A 692 -11.36 -14.86 -32.95
C TYR A 692 -11.55 -14.03 -31.67
N GLY A 693 -10.82 -12.92 -31.49
CA GLY A 693 -10.96 -11.96 -30.36
C GLY A 693 -11.02 -12.60 -28.95
N PHE A 694 -11.49 -11.87 -27.93
CA PHE A 694 -11.61 -12.37 -26.53
C PHE A 694 -12.88 -13.23 -26.30
N THR A 695 -13.63 -13.56 -27.36
CA THR A 695 -14.86 -14.34 -27.25
C THR A 695 -14.53 -15.82 -27.09
N PRO A 696 -15.06 -16.52 -26.07
CA PRO A 696 -14.84 -17.94 -25.92
C PRO A 696 -15.44 -18.73 -27.09
N HIS A 697 -14.73 -19.73 -27.61
CA HIS A 697 -15.18 -20.51 -28.78
C HIS A 697 -14.56 -21.91 -28.80
N TRP A 698 -15.16 -22.79 -29.59
CA TRP A 698 -14.60 -24.09 -29.95
C TRP A 698 -13.72 -23.98 -31.19
N ASP A 699 -12.55 -24.61 -31.14
CA ASP A 699 -11.62 -24.82 -32.25
C ASP A 699 -11.12 -26.28 -32.22
N ASN A 700 -11.53 -27.08 -33.19
CA ASN A 700 -11.21 -28.51 -33.33
C ASN A 700 -11.43 -29.32 -32.05
N ASN A 701 -12.61 -29.19 -31.43
CA ASN A 701 -12.97 -29.80 -30.13
C ASN A 701 -12.14 -29.32 -28.93
N ALA A 702 -11.34 -28.26 -29.09
CA ALA A 702 -10.70 -27.55 -28.00
C ALA A 702 -11.47 -26.27 -27.67
N LEU A 703 -11.61 -25.96 -26.39
CA LEU A 703 -12.26 -24.74 -25.91
C LEU A 703 -11.20 -23.65 -25.74
N ILE A 704 -11.33 -22.54 -26.46
CA ILE A 704 -10.47 -21.35 -26.31
C ILE A 704 -11.22 -20.30 -25.49
N VAL A 705 -10.60 -19.78 -24.43
CA VAL A 705 -11.19 -18.81 -23.50
C VAL A 705 -10.14 -17.75 -23.14
N HIS A 706 -10.53 -16.47 -23.16
CA HIS A 706 -9.73 -15.41 -22.58
C HIS A 706 -10.09 -15.20 -21.10
N THR A 707 -9.10 -15.34 -20.22
CA THR A 707 -9.22 -15.15 -18.76
C THR A 707 -8.24 -14.07 -18.27
N ASN A 708 -8.12 -13.88 -16.95
CA ASN A 708 -7.17 -12.89 -16.42
C ASN A 708 -5.71 -13.30 -16.68
N SER A 709 -5.46 -14.60 -16.89
CA SER A 709 -4.15 -15.17 -17.21
C SER A 709 -3.83 -15.20 -18.71
N GLY A 710 -4.61 -14.51 -19.54
CA GLY A 710 -4.48 -14.50 -21.00
C GLY A 710 -5.38 -15.54 -21.69
N PHE A 711 -4.99 -15.96 -22.89
CA PHE A 711 -5.75 -16.95 -23.66
C PHE A 711 -5.41 -18.38 -23.22
N LEU A 712 -6.44 -19.16 -22.92
CA LEU A 712 -6.33 -20.56 -22.54
C LEU A 712 -6.99 -21.44 -23.60
N ARG A 713 -6.30 -22.49 -24.05
CA ARG A 713 -6.89 -23.57 -24.85
C ARG A 713 -7.03 -24.81 -24.00
N LEU A 714 -8.24 -25.36 -23.90
CA LEU A 714 -8.54 -26.59 -23.19
C LEU A 714 -8.88 -27.72 -24.16
N TRP A 715 -8.32 -28.92 -23.99
CA TRP A 715 -8.63 -30.08 -24.83
C TRP A 715 -8.74 -31.39 -24.04
N SER A 716 -9.49 -32.34 -24.59
CA SER A 716 -9.61 -33.71 -24.05
C SER A 716 -8.50 -34.63 -24.59
N GLN A 717 -8.21 -35.72 -23.87
CA GLN A 717 -7.16 -36.71 -24.20
C GLN A 717 -7.32 -37.42 -25.56
N ASP A 718 -8.51 -37.34 -26.18
CA ASP A 718 -8.83 -37.99 -27.46
C ASP A 718 -8.42 -37.18 -28.71
N VAL A 719 -7.85 -35.98 -28.56
CA VAL A 719 -7.38 -35.15 -29.67
C VAL A 719 -5.97 -35.58 -30.12
N SER A 720 -5.80 -35.86 -31.42
CA SER A 720 -4.64 -36.52 -32.01
C SER A 720 -3.38 -35.64 -32.14
N ASN A 721 -3.51 -34.31 -32.07
CA ASN A 721 -2.38 -33.36 -32.09
C ASN A 721 -2.09 -32.85 -30.67
N LYS A 722 -1.11 -33.47 -30.01
CA LYS A 722 -0.62 -33.04 -28.70
C LYS A 722 0.45 -31.94 -28.88
N PRO A 723 0.28 -30.74 -28.31
CA PRO A 723 1.34 -29.73 -28.24
C PRO A 723 2.46 -30.20 -27.30
N ALA A 724 3.70 -29.78 -27.56
CA ALA A 724 4.89 -30.29 -26.87
C ALA A 724 5.08 -29.72 -25.45
N ASP A 725 4.58 -28.51 -25.17
CA ASP A 725 4.75 -27.80 -23.90
C ASP A 725 3.39 -27.20 -23.47
N GLY A 726 2.83 -27.62 -22.33
CA GLY A 726 1.53 -27.12 -21.84
C GLY A 726 0.90 -27.87 -20.66
N ASP A 727 1.31 -29.11 -20.38
CA ASP A 727 0.62 -30.02 -19.43
C ASP A 727 1.24 -30.08 -18.01
N ASP A 728 2.08 -29.11 -17.62
CA ASP A 728 2.98 -29.24 -16.45
C ASP A 728 2.24 -29.43 -15.10
N PHE A 729 1.00 -28.94 -14.98
CA PHE A 729 0.21 -28.94 -13.74
C PHE A 729 -1.03 -29.83 -13.77
N PHE A 730 -1.26 -30.56 -14.87
CA PHE A 730 -2.36 -31.51 -14.97
C PHE A 730 -2.11 -32.74 -14.07
N VAL A 731 -3.19 -33.25 -13.47
CA VAL A 731 -3.20 -34.53 -12.74
C VAL A 731 -4.43 -35.32 -13.18
N ALA A 732 -4.26 -36.58 -13.58
CA ALA A 732 -5.36 -37.41 -14.04
C ALA A 732 -6.41 -37.63 -12.92
N GLN A 733 -7.68 -37.77 -13.30
CA GLN A 733 -8.82 -37.85 -12.38
C GLN A 733 -8.61 -38.77 -11.17
N GLU A 734 -8.18 -40.02 -11.40
CA GLU A 734 -7.98 -41.00 -10.31
C GLU A 734 -6.87 -40.58 -9.35
N GLU A 735 -5.75 -40.08 -9.87
CA GLU A 735 -4.63 -39.59 -9.08
C GLU A 735 -5.00 -38.33 -8.30
N PHE A 736 -5.76 -37.40 -8.92
CA PHE A 736 -6.23 -36.18 -8.27
C PHE A 736 -7.17 -36.47 -7.10
N LEU A 737 -8.15 -37.37 -7.29
CA LEU A 737 -9.05 -37.81 -6.22
C LEU A 737 -8.29 -38.49 -5.08
N SER A 738 -7.35 -39.39 -5.40
CA SER A 738 -6.52 -40.05 -4.39
C SER A 738 -5.69 -39.06 -3.59
N ALA A 739 -5.10 -38.04 -4.23
CA ALA A 739 -4.32 -37.02 -3.56
C ALA A 739 -5.20 -36.10 -2.68
N LEU A 740 -6.40 -35.75 -3.12
CA LEU A 740 -7.37 -35.00 -2.31
C LEU A 740 -7.75 -35.75 -1.03
N ASP A 741 -8.01 -37.06 -1.13
CA ASP A 741 -8.35 -37.91 0.01
C ASP A 741 -7.18 -37.99 1.01
N GLU A 742 -5.95 -38.12 0.51
CA GLU A 742 -4.74 -38.14 1.34
C GLU A 742 -4.54 -36.81 2.09
N ILE A 743 -4.72 -35.67 1.41
CA ILE A 743 -4.62 -34.34 2.02
C ILE A 743 -5.69 -34.14 3.09
N LEU A 744 -6.95 -34.51 2.82
CA LEU A 744 -8.02 -34.41 3.81
C LEU A 744 -7.70 -35.27 5.03
N LYS A 745 -7.29 -36.52 4.81
CA LYS A 745 -6.95 -37.43 5.90
C LYS A 745 -5.82 -36.90 6.78
N TRP A 746 -4.80 -36.32 6.16
CA TRP A 746 -3.69 -35.67 6.87
C TRP A 746 -4.16 -34.52 7.77
N HIS A 747 -5.03 -33.63 7.28
CA HIS A 747 -5.58 -32.54 8.10
C HIS A 747 -6.50 -33.06 9.23
N GLU A 748 -7.26 -34.13 8.99
CA GLU A 748 -8.10 -34.76 10.02
C GLU A 748 -7.26 -35.35 11.15
N ASP A 749 -6.20 -36.09 10.81
CA ASP A 749 -5.29 -36.67 11.80
C ASP A 749 -4.62 -35.59 12.66
N ARG A 750 -4.25 -34.46 12.05
CA ARG A 750 -3.66 -33.30 12.76
C ARG A 750 -4.65 -32.61 13.68
N HIS A 751 -5.89 -32.44 13.22
CA HIS A 751 -6.97 -31.84 14.00
C HIS A 751 -7.33 -32.74 15.21
N GLU A 752 -7.42 -34.06 15.01
CA GLU A 752 -7.65 -35.02 16.11
C GLU A 752 -6.51 -35.02 17.13
N ALA A 753 -5.27 -34.83 16.66
CA ALA A 753 -4.08 -34.77 17.51
C ALA A 753 -3.86 -33.41 18.21
N ASP A 754 -4.65 -32.37 17.89
CA ASP A 754 -4.48 -30.98 18.36
C ASP A 754 -3.07 -30.42 18.05
N THR A 755 -2.55 -30.74 16.86
CA THR A 755 -1.19 -30.39 16.43
C THR A 755 -1.19 -29.30 15.35
N THR A 756 -1.20 -28.02 15.77
CA THR A 756 -1.20 -26.87 14.86
C THR A 756 0.20 -26.36 14.50
N THR A 757 1.23 -26.67 15.29
CA THR A 757 2.52 -25.95 15.26
C THR A 757 3.69 -26.69 14.63
N GLU A 758 4.17 -27.79 15.20
CA GLU A 758 5.33 -28.51 14.65
C GLU A 758 5.29 -30.04 14.86
N PRO A 759 5.70 -30.83 13.84
CA PRO A 759 6.18 -30.39 12.54
C PRO A 759 5.01 -29.89 11.65
N ALA A 760 5.31 -28.89 10.81
CA ALA A 760 4.31 -28.22 9.99
C ALA A 760 3.78 -29.15 8.86
N TRP A 761 4.69 -29.89 8.23
CA TRP A 761 4.39 -31.14 7.51
C TRP A 761 4.72 -32.32 8.42
N SER A 762 4.35 -33.55 8.04
CA SER A 762 4.51 -34.69 8.98
C SER A 762 5.96 -34.98 9.40
N ASP A 763 6.94 -34.78 8.51
CA ASP A 763 8.35 -35.15 8.76
C ASP A 763 9.29 -33.94 8.88
N VAL A 764 8.86 -32.74 8.45
CA VAL A 764 9.73 -31.55 8.32
C VAL A 764 9.05 -30.26 8.79
N THR A 765 9.85 -29.29 9.23
CA THR A 765 9.35 -27.96 9.62
C THR A 765 9.37 -26.97 8.46
N VAL A 766 8.54 -25.93 8.54
CA VAL A 766 8.55 -24.82 7.57
C VAL A 766 9.91 -24.12 7.55
N ALA A 767 10.59 -23.99 8.69
CA ALA A 767 11.91 -23.38 8.76
C ALA A 767 12.96 -24.16 7.96
N GLN A 768 12.96 -25.49 8.04
CA GLN A 768 13.90 -26.35 7.31
C GLN A 768 13.74 -26.20 5.79
N ILE A 769 12.51 -26.32 5.29
CA ILE A 769 12.21 -26.18 3.85
C ILE A 769 12.52 -24.74 3.37
N ALA A 770 12.24 -23.72 4.18
CA ALA A 770 12.55 -22.34 3.84
C ALA A 770 14.06 -22.06 3.75
N GLU A 771 14.88 -22.67 4.62
CA GLU A 771 16.33 -22.58 4.51
C GLU A 771 16.86 -23.20 3.20
N GLU A 772 16.27 -24.33 2.79
CA GLU A 772 16.64 -24.97 1.52
C GLU A 772 16.21 -24.14 0.30
N ALA A 773 14.99 -23.59 0.32
CA ALA A 773 14.48 -22.73 -0.74
C ALA A 773 15.29 -21.42 -0.89
N ALA A 774 15.77 -20.85 0.23
CA ALA A 774 16.63 -19.67 0.21
C ALA A 774 17.98 -19.92 -0.49
N ARG A 775 18.52 -21.15 -0.44
CA ARG A 775 19.79 -21.51 -1.12
C ARG A 775 19.67 -21.59 -2.64
N VAL A 776 18.46 -21.64 -3.19
CA VAL A 776 18.22 -21.74 -4.64
C VAL A 776 17.54 -20.51 -5.22
N SER A 777 17.42 -19.44 -4.43
CA SER A 777 16.75 -18.20 -4.80
C SER A 777 17.50 -16.98 -4.27
N THR A 778 17.02 -15.79 -4.61
CA THR A 778 17.57 -14.51 -4.11
C THR A 778 17.02 -14.10 -2.75
N LEU A 779 15.95 -14.76 -2.28
CA LEU A 779 15.18 -14.37 -1.11
C LEU A 779 15.65 -15.10 0.16
N PRO A 780 15.51 -14.45 1.33
CA PRO A 780 15.93 -15.04 2.59
C PRO A 780 14.94 -16.08 3.13
N PRO A 781 15.34 -16.91 4.12
CA PRO A 781 14.45 -17.92 4.71
C PRO A 781 13.12 -17.36 5.21
N GLU A 782 13.07 -16.20 5.87
CA GLU A 782 11.82 -15.61 6.37
C GLU A 782 10.78 -15.39 5.26
N SER A 783 11.20 -14.94 4.07
CA SER A 783 10.30 -14.76 2.91
C SER A 783 9.68 -16.10 2.49
N TRP A 784 10.47 -17.18 2.49
CA TRP A 784 9.99 -18.52 2.15
C TRP A 784 9.09 -19.14 3.22
N ARG A 785 9.39 -18.91 4.51
CA ARG A 785 8.52 -19.35 5.61
C ARG A 785 7.11 -18.80 5.42
N TYR A 786 7.03 -17.51 5.09
CA TYR A 786 5.75 -16.86 4.81
C TYR A 786 5.06 -17.46 3.56
N PHE A 787 5.79 -17.59 2.44
CA PHE A 787 5.28 -18.14 1.19
C PHE A 787 4.66 -19.54 1.33
N PHE A 788 5.21 -20.39 2.20
CA PHE A 788 4.71 -21.75 2.40
C PHE A 788 3.48 -21.84 3.31
N VAL A 789 3.24 -20.85 4.16
CA VAL A 789 2.14 -20.86 5.13
C VAL A 789 0.93 -20.09 4.59
N VAL A 790 1.15 -18.97 3.88
CA VAL A 790 0.07 -18.04 3.54
C VAL A 790 -0.35 -18.11 2.07
N ASP A 791 -1.66 -18.06 1.82
CA ASP A 791 -2.30 -18.04 0.50
C ASP A 791 -2.82 -16.65 0.13
N ARG A 792 -2.54 -16.23 -1.10
CA ARG A 792 -2.91 -14.90 -1.63
C ARG A 792 -3.68 -15.11 -2.91
N ASP A 793 -4.96 -15.45 -2.79
CA ASP A 793 -5.88 -15.34 -3.92
C ASP A 793 -6.75 -14.09 -3.73
N THR A 794 -6.46 -13.04 -4.52
CA THR A 794 -7.22 -11.77 -4.53
C THR A 794 -8.68 -11.96 -4.97
N TYR A 795 -9.04 -13.12 -5.50
CA TYR A 795 -10.41 -13.46 -5.87
C TYR A 795 -11.12 -14.33 -4.84
N ASN A 796 -10.46 -14.63 -3.71
CA ASN A 796 -10.96 -15.48 -2.65
C ASN A 796 -10.88 -14.83 -1.25
N PRO A 797 -11.80 -13.90 -0.91
CA PRO A 797 -11.92 -13.36 0.44
C PRO A 797 -12.19 -14.42 1.52
N ALA A 798 -12.57 -15.66 1.18
CA ALA A 798 -12.82 -16.71 2.17
C ALA A 798 -11.53 -17.35 2.74
N ALA A 799 -10.36 -17.09 2.16
CA ALA A 799 -9.09 -17.62 2.65
C ALA A 799 -8.65 -17.00 4.00
N TRP A 800 -9.09 -15.78 4.33
CA TRP A 800 -8.65 -15.05 5.53
C TRP A 800 -9.62 -15.16 6.70
N THR A 801 -9.88 -16.37 7.18
CA THR A 801 -10.67 -16.55 8.42
C THR A 801 -9.82 -16.21 9.65
N ASP A 802 -10.47 -15.76 10.73
CA ASP A 802 -9.81 -15.50 12.02
C ASP A 802 -8.99 -16.72 12.51
N GLU A 803 -9.48 -17.93 12.23
CA GLU A 803 -8.84 -19.19 12.60
C GLU A 803 -7.56 -19.46 11.78
N TRP A 804 -7.59 -19.20 10.47
CA TRP A 804 -6.40 -19.36 9.65
C TRP A 804 -5.32 -18.33 10.00
N GLU A 805 -5.72 -17.07 10.23
CA GLU A 805 -4.80 -16.03 10.68
C GLU A 805 -4.16 -16.40 12.03
N HIS A 806 -4.92 -17.00 12.94
CA HIS A 806 -4.41 -17.51 14.20
C HIS A 806 -3.35 -18.61 13.99
N ASN A 807 -3.65 -19.62 13.17
CA ASN A 807 -2.73 -20.70 12.86
C ASN A 807 -1.44 -20.19 12.20
N ALA A 808 -1.56 -19.25 11.25
CA ALA A 808 -0.40 -18.64 10.59
C ALA A 808 0.47 -17.84 11.56
N GLN A 809 -0.12 -17.10 12.50
CA GLN A 809 0.61 -16.41 13.57
C GLN A 809 1.38 -17.39 14.46
N GLU A 810 0.77 -18.52 14.79
CA GLU A 810 1.38 -19.56 15.62
C GLU A 810 2.57 -20.24 14.92
N ILE A 811 2.39 -20.67 13.67
CA ILE A 811 3.42 -21.35 12.86
C ILE A 811 4.61 -20.41 12.56
N LEU A 812 4.33 -19.14 12.27
CA LEU A 812 5.38 -18.17 11.90
C LEU A 812 6.00 -17.48 13.11
N GLY A 813 5.35 -17.49 14.28
CA GLY A 813 5.77 -16.73 15.46
C GLY A 813 5.63 -15.21 15.27
N LEU A 814 4.69 -14.78 14.43
CA LEU A 814 4.47 -13.38 14.08
C LEU A 814 3.20 -12.84 14.74
N SER A 815 3.21 -11.57 15.12
CA SER A 815 1.97 -10.85 15.49
C SER A 815 1.16 -10.52 14.24
N ALA A 816 -0.17 -10.39 14.36
CA ALA A 816 -1.07 -9.94 13.29
C ALA A 816 -0.51 -8.79 12.40
N ASN A 817 -0.03 -7.69 13.00
CA ASN A 817 0.53 -6.56 12.24
C ASN A 817 1.79 -6.91 11.41
N LYS A 818 2.60 -7.87 11.89
CA LYS A 818 3.78 -8.34 11.15
C LYS A 818 3.37 -9.30 10.04
N LEU A 819 2.34 -10.11 10.28
CA LEU A 819 1.76 -11.01 9.27
C LEU A 819 1.16 -10.21 8.10
N GLU A 820 0.40 -9.15 8.40
CA GLU A 820 -0.17 -8.24 7.38
C GLU A 820 0.92 -7.53 6.55
N ARG A 821 2.05 -7.18 7.17
CA ARG A 821 3.17 -6.59 6.43
C ARG A 821 3.89 -7.63 5.55
N ALA A 822 4.21 -8.79 6.12
CA ALA A 822 4.86 -9.89 5.40
C ALA A 822 4.02 -10.34 4.19
N TYR A 823 2.69 -10.25 4.31
CA TYR A 823 1.76 -10.43 3.19
C TYR A 823 2.06 -9.51 2.01
N HIS A 824 2.09 -8.20 2.27
CA HIS A 824 2.35 -7.22 1.23
C HIS A 824 3.73 -7.42 0.58
N ASP A 825 4.74 -7.75 1.39
CA ASP A 825 6.10 -7.97 0.90
C ASP A 825 6.20 -9.25 0.04
N CYS A 826 5.65 -10.37 0.51
CA CYS A 826 5.64 -11.65 -0.22
C CYS A 826 4.92 -11.53 -1.57
N ALA A 827 3.74 -10.89 -1.57
CA ALA A 827 2.95 -10.63 -2.78
C ALA A 827 3.76 -9.98 -3.91
N ALA A 828 4.62 -9.02 -3.55
CA ALA A 828 5.47 -8.33 -4.51
C ALA A 828 6.75 -9.10 -4.84
N GLN A 829 7.30 -9.84 -3.89
CA GLN A 829 8.53 -10.64 -4.05
C GLN A 829 8.36 -11.80 -5.03
N PHE A 830 7.23 -12.49 -4.99
CA PHE A 830 6.95 -13.64 -5.87
C PHE A 830 6.07 -13.27 -7.08
N GLY A 831 5.34 -12.15 -7.02
CA GLY A 831 4.51 -11.67 -8.12
C GLY A 831 3.30 -12.58 -8.40
N GLU A 832 2.81 -12.55 -9.65
CA GLU A 832 1.72 -13.43 -10.12
C GLU A 832 2.15 -14.91 -10.23
N ASP A 833 3.46 -15.17 -10.21
CA ASP A 833 4.08 -16.49 -10.43
C ASP A 833 4.05 -17.40 -9.18
N GLN A 834 3.60 -16.88 -8.04
CA GLN A 834 3.60 -17.59 -6.75
C GLN A 834 2.90 -18.95 -6.79
N PHE A 835 1.86 -19.09 -7.61
CA PHE A 835 1.06 -20.31 -7.70
C PHE A 835 1.76 -21.39 -8.52
N GLU A 836 2.40 -21.01 -9.62
CA GLU A 836 3.15 -21.94 -10.47
C GLU A 836 4.36 -22.48 -9.71
N LEU A 837 5.08 -21.63 -8.96
CA LEU A 837 6.25 -22.06 -8.17
C LEU A 837 5.92 -23.16 -7.17
N LEU A 838 4.85 -22.99 -6.39
CA LEU A 838 4.45 -24.00 -5.42
C LEU A 838 3.89 -25.26 -6.10
N ALA A 839 3.13 -25.09 -7.18
CA ALA A 839 2.59 -26.22 -7.95
C ALA A 839 3.70 -27.06 -8.60
N THR A 840 4.78 -26.44 -9.08
CA THR A 840 5.94 -27.16 -9.63
C THR A 840 6.64 -27.96 -8.53
N ALA A 841 6.67 -27.44 -7.30
CA ALA A 841 7.24 -28.11 -6.15
C ALA A 841 6.34 -29.22 -5.58
N TRP A 842 5.10 -29.36 -6.04
CA TRP A 842 4.17 -30.37 -5.52
C TRP A 842 4.52 -31.79 -5.96
N HIS A 843 4.27 -32.74 -5.05
CA HIS A 843 4.28 -34.18 -5.30
C HIS A 843 3.35 -34.88 -4.29
N LYS A 844 2.99 -36.14 -4.54
CA LYS A 844 2.02 -36.89 -3.72
C LYS A 844 2.35 -36.91 -2.21
N ASP A 845 3.63 -37.09 -1.87
CA ASP A 845 4.10 -37.15 -0.48
C ASP A 845 4.32 -35.75 0.16
N MET A 846 3.92 -34.64 -0.47
CA MET A 846 4.23 -33.28 0.00
C MET A 846 3.70 -32.99 1.41
N VAL A 847 2.53 -33.53 1.77
CA VAL A 847 1.97 -33.39 3.14
C VAL A 847 2.88 -33.98 4.23
N ARG A 848 3.78 -34.88 3.83
CA ARG A 848 4.76 -35.51 4.72
C ARG A 848 6.12 -34.84 4.63
N THR A 849 6.69 -34.70 3.44
CA THR A 849 8.08 -34.25 3.25
C THR A 849 8.25 -32.78 2.90
N GLY A 850 7.15 -32.03 2.75
CA GLY A 850 7.16 -30.66 2.25
C GLY A 850 7.38 -30.57 0.73
N PRO A 851 7.40 -29.35 0.16
CA PRO A 851 7.64 -29.10 -1.27
C PRO A 851 9.01 -29.59 -1.78
N ASP A 852 9.07 -30.01 -3.04
CA ASP A 852 10.30 -30.39 -3.74
C ASP A 852 11.14 -29.15 -4.13
N ILE A 853 12.19 -28.88 -3.34
CA ILE A 853 13.08 -27.74 -3.56
C ILE A 853 13.89 -27.86 -4.86
N GLY A 854 14.17 -29.08 -5.33
CA GLY A 854 14.91 -29.29 -6.58
C GLY A 854 14.09 -28.83 -7.80
N LYS A 855 12.78 -29.11 -7.81
CA LYS A 855 11.85 -28.61 -8.83
C LYS A 855 11.60 -27.11 -8.69
N LEU A 856 11.49 -26.62 -7.46
CA LEU A 856 11.36 -25.19 -7.18
C LEU A 856 12.56 -24.39 -7.73
N ALA A 857 13.78 -24.91 -7.55
CA ALA A 857 15.00 -24.31 -8.10
C ALA A 857 14.97 -24.23 -9.64
N GLN A 858 14.45 -25.28 -10.31
CA GLN A 858 14.31 -25.29 -11.77
C GLN A 858 13.26 -24.27 -12.24
N ALA A 859 12.13 -24.18 -11.53
CA ALA A 859 11.10 -23.19 -11.81
C ALA A 859 11.63 -21.75 -11.63
N TRP A 860 12.35 -21.50 -10.54
CA TRP A 860 13.04 -20.23 -10.28
C TRP A 860 14.00 -19.88 -11.42
N ALA A 861 14.89 -20.82 -11.79
CA ALA A 861 15.87 -20.62 -12.85
C ALA A 861 15.22 -20.38 -14.22
N LYS A 862 14.13 -21.09 -14.55
CA LYS A 862 13.35 -20.88 -15.78
C LYS A 862 12.76 -19.46 -15.84
N ARG A 863 12.31 -18.93 -14.70
CA ARG A 863 11.57 -17.65 -14.65
C ARG A 863 12.46 -16.42 -14.51
N TRP A 864 13.49 -16.53 -13.69
CA TRP A 864 14.33 -15.41 -13.28
C TRP A 864 15.82 -15.62 -13.59
N GLY A 865 16.21 -16.81 -14.03
CA GLY A 865 17.61 -17.17 -14.22
C GLY A 865 18.28 -17.59 -12.92
N SER A 866 19.59 -17.83 -12.98
CA SER A 866 20.38 -18.17 -11.79
C SER A 866 20.33 -17.02 -10.78
N PRO A 867 20.07 -17.29 -9.49
CA PRO A 867 20.09 -16.26 -8.46
C PRO A 867 21.47 -15.63 -8.38
N TRP A 868 21.55 -14.31 -8.54
CA TRP A 868 22.82 -13.58 -8.50
C TRP A 868 23.31 -13.27 -7.08
N ILE A 869 22.44 -13.44 -6.09
CA ILE A 869 22.69 -13.29 -4.65
C ILE A 869 21.82 -14.27 -3.89
N HIS A 870 22.20 -14.62 -2.65
CA HIS A 870 21.34 -15.31 -1.69
C HIS A 870 21.24 -14.42 -0.44
N LEU A 871 20.13 -13.68 -0.31
CA LEU A 871 19.95 -12.80 0.85
C LEU A 871 19.75 -13.64 2.12
N THR A 872 20.35 -13.19 3.22
CA THR A 872 20.07 -13.73 4.56
C THR A 872 19.03 -12.87 5.27
N ASP A 873 18.40 -13.39 6.33
CA ASP A 873 17.49 -12.59 7.16
C ASP A 873 18.21 -11.37 7.78
N THR A 874 19.51 -11.51 8.08
CA THR A 874 20.34 -10.42 8.57
C THR A 874 20.60 -9.35 7.52
N MET A 875 20.82 -9.72 6.25
CA MET A 875 20.91 -8.75 5.15
C MET A 875 19.59 -8.04 4.93
N MET A 876 18.49 -8.79 4.93
CA MET A 876 17.13 -8.24 4.76
C MET A 876 16.77 -7.23 5.86
N ALA A 877 17.21 -7.48 7.11
CA ALA A 877 16.99 -6.58 8.24
C ALA A 877 17.74 -5.23 8.14
N GLU A 878 18.81 -5.16 7.36
CA GLU A 878 19.55 -3.90 7.13
C GLU A 878 18.94 -3.09 5.97
N ILE A 879 18.12 -3.70 5.12
CA ILE A 879 17.29 -3.00 4.12
C ILE A 879 16.07 -2.40 4.82
N PRO A 880 15.72 -1.11 4.62
CA PRO A 880 14.55 -0.53 5.26
C PRO A 880 13.28 -1.28 4.89
N ALA A 881 12.49 -1.67 5.89
CA ALA A 881 11.37 -2.61 5.70
C ALA A 881 10.26 -2.13 4.75
N HIS A 882 10.23 -0.85 4.34
CA HIS A 882 9.28 -0.34 3.33
C HIS A 882 9.83 -0.45 1.91
N TYR A 883 11.02 -1.04 1.73
CA TYR A 883 11.57 -1.45 0.44
C TYR A 883 11.54 -2.97 0.26
N HIS A 884 11.07 -3.74 1.24
CA HIS A 884 11.04 -5.20 1.17
C HIS A 884 10.16 -5.72 0.02
N HIS A 885 9.05 -5.04 -0.26
CA HIS A 885 8.20 -5.30 -1.42
C HIS A 885 8.84 -4.93 -2.77
N LYS A 886 9.96 -4.20 -2.78
CA LYS A 886 10.68 -3.86 -4.02
C LYS A 886 11.56 -5.00 -4.52
N LEU A 887 11.85 -6.01 -3.71
CA LEU A 887 12.60 -7.22 -4.09
C LEU A 887 11.75 -8.17 -4.96
N SER A 888 11.21 -7.64 -6.05
CA SER A 888 10.32 -8.30 -6.99
C SER A 888 11.08 -9.06 -8.09
N GLY A 889 10.36 -9.58 -9.10
CA GLY A 889 10.97 -10.27 -10.25
C GLY A 889 12.11 -9.50 -10.94
N GLU A 890 12.08 -8.16 -10.94
CA GLU A 890 13.16 -7.33 -11.49
C GLU A 890 14.44 -7.34 -10.63
N PHE A 891 14.31 -7.53 -9.31
CA PHE A 891 15.45 -7.78 -8.44
C PHE A 891 16.07 -9.14 -8.72
N HIS A 892 15.23 -10.17 -8.92
CA HIS A 892 15.64 -11.57 -9.11
C HIS A 892 16.36 -11.81 -10.43
N ARG A 893 15.89 -11.17 -11.51
CA ARG A 893 16.42 -11.31 -12.86
C ARG A 893 17.79 -10.66 -13.03
N ASN A 894 18.55 -11.13 -14.01
CA ASN A 894 19.67 -10.36 -14.55
C ASN A 894 19.15 -9.10 -15.28
N PRO A 895 19.95 -8.02 -15.39
CA PRO A 895 19.54 -6.79 -16.07
C PRO A 895 18.98 -7.07 -17.48
N HIS A 896 17.83 -6.47 -17.81
CA HIS A 896 17.17 -6.60 -19.12
C HIS A 896 17.96 -5.92 -20.25
N ASP A 897 17.65 -6.32 -21.48
CA ASP A 897 18.04 -5.62 -22.71
C ASP A 897 17.46 -4.19 -22.72
N LYS A 898 18.16 -3.24 -23.35
CA LYS A 898 17.97 -1.78 -23.23
C LYS A 898 16.68 -1.24 -23.88
N SER A 899 15.74 -2.09 -24.26
CA SER A 899 14.66 -1.80 -25.21
C SER A 899 13.28 -1.52 -24.60
N ASP A 900 13.13 -1.49 -23.26
CA ASP A 900 11.87 -1.18 -22.57
C ASP A 900 11.95 0.15 -21.77
N PRO A 901 11.50 1.28 -22.36
CA PRO A 901 11.50 2.59 -21.71
C PRO A 901 10.46 2.76 -20.59
N GLU A 902 9.41 1.94 -20.52
CA GLU A 902 8.31 2.09 -19.55
C GLU A 902 8.65 1.51 -18.16
N GLY A 903 9.72 0.70 -18.05
CA GLY A 903 10.14 0.04 -16.81
C GLY A 903 10.94 0.88 -15.80
N TRP A 904 11.40 2.09 -16.17
CA TRP A 904 12.35 2.86 -15.37
C TRP A 904 11.80 3.37 -14.03
N ALA A 905 10.55 3.84 -13.99
CA ALA A 905 9.92 4.35 -12.77
C ALA A 905 9.78 3.26 -11.68
N PHE A 906 9.61 1.99 -12.08
CA PHE A 906 9.61 0.87 -11.13
C PHE A 906 11.03 0.58 -10.61
N ARG A 907 12.05 0.76 -11.46
CA ARG A 907 13.45 0.42 -11.18
C ARG A 907 14.18 1.46 -10.32
N THR A 908 13.73 2.72 -10.24
CA THR A 908 14.36 3.76 -9.40
C THR A 908 14.48 3.31 -7.93
N SER A 909 13.42 2.69 -7.40
CA SER A 909 13.42 2.14 -6.04
C SER A 909 14.36 0.94 -5.82
N LEU A 910 14.75 0.22 -6.89
CA LEU A 910 15.75 -0.86 -6.79
C LEU A 910 17.15 -0.33 -6.57
N LEU A 911 17.49 0.86 -7.09
CA LEU A 911 18.80 1.47 -6.83
C LEU A 911 19.02 1.65 -5.32
N VAL A 912 18.01 2.11 -4.59
CA VAL A 912 18.07 2.24 -3.12
C VAL A 912 18.39 0.89 -2.47
N VAL A 913 17.71 -0.18 -2.88
CA VAL A 913 17.96 -1.55 -2.39
C VAL A 913 19.39 -1.98 -2.72
N TYR A 914 19.85 -1.77 -3.95
CA TYR A 914 21.22 -2.12 -4.36
C TYR A 914 22.27 -1.38 -3.56
N LEU A 915 22.04 -0.12 -3.19
CA LEU A 915 22.96 0.63 -2.35
C LEU A 915 23.04 0.07 -0.92
N TYR A 916 21.94 -0.40 -0.33
CA TYR A 916 22.00 -1.12 0.94
C TYR A 916 22.74 -2.45 0.81
N VAL A 917 22.45 -3.24 -0.23
CA VAL A 917 23.12 -4.53 -0.48
C VAL A 917 24.63 -4.33 -0.76
N ALA A 918 25.01 -3.23 -1.42
CA ALA A 918 26.41 -2.91 -1.72
C ALA A 918 27.27 -2.74 -0.46
N GLN A 919 26.66 -2.36 0.66
CA GLN A 919 27.36 -2.24 1.94
C GLN A 919 27.48 -3.57 2.70
N LEU A 920 26.83 -4.64 2.21
CA LEU A 920 26.74 -5.94 2.87
C LEU A 920 27.49 -7.05 2.13
N VAL A 921 27.73 -6.89 0.82
CA VAL A 921 28.45 -7.87 0.01
C VAL A 921 29.97 -7.71 0.14
N GLU A 922 30.68 -8.83 0.01
CA GLU A 922 32.14 -8.84 0.02
C GLU A 922 32.67 -8.23 -1.29
N ALA A 923 33.50 -7.18 -1.19
CA ALA A 923 34.13 -6.53 -2.34
C ALA A 923 34.95 -7.53 -3.17
N SER A 924 35.00 -7.34 -4.49
CA SER A 924 35.66 -8.25 -5.45
C SER A 924 35.09 -9.68 -5.52
N SER A 925 33.97 -9.98 -4.83
CA SER A 925 33.23 -11.23 -5.05
C SER A 925 32.44 -11.19 -6.36
N ASP A 926 32.05 -12.36 -6.88
CA ASP A 926 31.22 -12.43 -8.09
C ASP A 926 29.87 -11.73 -7.88
N ILE A 927 29.28 -11.84 -6.68
CA ILE A 927 28.05 -11.14 -6.30
C ILE A 927 28.27 -9.61 -6.37
N ALA A 928 29.39 -9.11 -5.83
CA ALA A 928 29.69 -7.68 -5.87
C ALA A 928 29.91 -7.16 -7.30
N ARG A 929 30.53 -7.95 -8.19
CA ARG A 929 30.67 -7.58 -9.61
C ARG A 929 29.33 -7.53 -10.33
N VAL A 930 28.44 -8.50 -10.09
CA VAL A 930 27.08 -8.48 -10.66
C VAL A 930 26.29 -7.29 -10.12
N LEU A 931 26.43 -6.98 -8.83
CA LEU A 931 25.81 -5.80 -8.23
C LEU A 931 26.34 -4.49 -8.84
N ALA A 932 27.65 -4.39 -9.07
CA ALA A 932 28.27 -3.24 -9.75
C ALA A 932 27.70 -3.05 -11.16
N GLN A 933 27.51 -4.13 -11.92
CA GLN A 933 26.86 -4.10 -13.24
C GLN A 933 25.39 -3.63 -13.14
N LYS A 934 24.65 -4.13 -12.14
CA LYS A 934 23.26 -3.73 -11.88
C LYS A 934 23.13 -2.24 -11.53
N ILE A 935 24.03 -1.70 -10.71
CA ILE A 935 24.07 -0.26 -10.41
C ILE A 935 24.46 0.52 -11.66
N SER A 936 25.47 0.07 -12.41
CA SER A 936 25.94 0.73 -13.64
C SER A 936 24.87 0.80 -14.74
N HIS A 937 23.90 -0.12 -14.74
CA HIS A 937 22.78 -0.09 -15.71
C HIS A 937 21.98 1.22 -15.62
N PHE A 938 21.92 1.86 -14.46
CA PHE A 938 21.23 3.16 -14.29
C PHE A 938 21.98 4.34 -14.95
N HIS A 939 23.20 4.15 -15.46
CA HIS A 939 23.92 5.19 -16.22
C HIS A 939 23.14 5.64 -17.46
N ASP A 940 22.38 4.72 -18.09
CA ASP A 940 21.58 4.99 -19.28
C ASP A 940 20.17 5.55 -18.94
N TYR A 941 19.90 5.93 -17.69
CA TYR A 941 18.59 6.44 -17.26
C TYR A 941 18.23 7.76 -17.99
N PRO A 942 17.03 7.85 -18.61
CA PRO A 942 16.63 9.05 -19.34
C PRO A 942 16.32 10.21 -18.39
N VAL A 943 17.02 11.33 -18.56
CA VAL A 943 16.80 12.56 -17.77
C VAL A 943 15.83 13.48 -18.50
N ALA A 944 14.81 13.98 -17.79
CA ALA A 944 13.86 14.93 -18.36
C ALA A 944 14.57 16.26 -18.72
N PRO A 945 14.22 16.92 -19.84
CA PRO A 945 14.86 18.18 -20.25
C PRO A 945 14.74 19.33 -19.23
N ASP A 946 13.74 19.28 -18.36
CA ASP A 946 13.43 20.25 -17.31
C ASP A 946 13.79 19.76 -15.90
N ALA A 947 14.57 18.67 -15.79
CA ALA A 947 15.00 18.14 -14.50
C ALA A 947 15.89 19.16 -13.74
N PRO A 948 15.72 19.30 -12.40
CA PRO A 948 16.51 20.22 -11.60
C PRO A 948 17.96 19.75 -11.49
N GLU A 949 18.88 20.68 -11.24
CA GLU A 949 20.26 20.32 -10.87
C GLU A 949 20.25 19.53 -9.55
N LEU A 950 20.94 18.38 -9.49
CA LEU A 950 20.99 17.56 -8.28
C LEU A 950 21.50 18.39 -7.10
N CYS A 951 20.88 18.22 -5.93
CA CYS A 951 21.13 19.02 -4.73
C CYS A 951 20.77 20.52 -4.83
N GLY A 952 20.23 20.96 -5.96
CA GLY A 952 19.77 22.32 -6.20
C GLY A 952 18.44 22.67 -5.51
N SER A 953 17.97 23.90 -5.76
CA SER A 953 16.64 24.35 -5.32
C SER A 953 15.55 23.71 -6.19
N ILE A 954 14.49 23.22 -5.55
CA ILE A 954 13.37 22.54 -6.20
C ILE A 954 12.06 23.35 -6.15
N GLU A 955 12.12 24.65 -5.86
CA GLU A 955 10.94 25.52 -5.65
C GLU A 955 9.98 25.57 -6.86
N ASN A 956 10.41 25.16 -8.06
CA ASN A 956 9.62 25.09 -9.29
C ASN A 956 9.34 23.67 -9.81
N PHE A 957 9.86 22.63 -9.16
CA PHE A 957 9.68 21.24 -9.60
C PHE A 957 8.41 20.64 -8.96
N GLY A 958 7.56 19.98 -9.75
CA GLY A 958 6.22 19.54 -9.35
C GLY A 958 6.20 18.82 -7.99
N PHE A 959 5.29 19.23 -7.10
CA PHE A 959 5.26 18.87 -5.67
C PHE A 959 4.95 17.39 -5.32
N PHE A 960 5.05 16.46 -6.26
CA PHE A 960 4.97 15.04 -5.94
C PHE A 960 6.32 14.56 -5.43
N HIS A 961 6.35 14.07 -4.19
CA HIS A 961 7.60 13.59 -3.60
C HIS A 961 8.18 12.38 -4.37
N SER A 962 7.33 11.56 -5.00
CA SER A 962 7.76 10.49 -5.91
C SER A 962 8.59 11.01 -7.08
N ALA A 963 8.29 12.21 -7.60
CA ALA A 963 9.02 12.80 -8.72
C ALA A 963 10.47 13.17 -8.36
N LEU A 964 10.76 13.46 -7.08
CA LEU A 964 12.15 13.70 -6.63
C LEU A 964 12.94 12.40 -6.44
N GLU A 965 12.28 11.32 -6.05
CA GLU A 965 12.91 10.01 -5.90
C GLU A 965 13.22 9.38 -7.26
N ASP A 966 12.43 9.73 -8.29
CA ASP A 966 12.67 9.32 -9.68
C ASP A 966 13.98 9.89 -10.25
N GLU A 967 14.54 10.94 -9.65
CA GLU A 967 15.84 11.51 -10.03
C GLU A 967 17.04 10.72 -9.46
N ALA A 968 16.83 9.80 -8.51
CA ALA A 968 17.91 9.05 -7.85
C ALA A 968 18.88 8.33 -8.81
N PRO A 969 18.45 7.73 -9.94
CA PRO A 969 19.34 7.13 -10.94
C PRO A 969 20.40 8.08 -11.50
N ARG A 970 20.16 9.39 -11.52
CA ARG A 970 21.13 10.38 -12.00
C ARG A 970 22.39 10.42 -11.16
N VAL A 971 22.33 9.97 -9.91
CA VAL A 971 23.52 9.80 -9.06
C VAL A 971 24.53 8.82 -9.69
N VAL A 972 24.06 7.86 -10.51
CA VAL A 972 24.94 6.98 -11.29
C VAL A 972 25.46 7.69 -12.54
N SER A 973 24.60 8.32 -13.34
CA SER A 973 25.02 8.95 -14.60
C SER A 973 25.89 10.19 -14.42
N GLU A 974 25.73 10.91 -13.31
CA GLU A 974 26.55 12.06 -12.91
C GLU A 974 27.82 11.66 -12.13
N GLY A 975 28.09 10.35 -11.96
CA GLY A 975 29.38 9.83 -11.46
C GLY A 975 29.54 9.80 -9.93
N TYR A 976 28.51 10.13 -9.15
CA TYR A 976 28.58 10.13 -7.69
C TYR A 976 28.76 8.72 -7.07
N LEU A 977 28.49 7.64 -7.84
CA LEU A 977 28.65 6.25 -7.39
C LEU A 977 29.89 5.53 -7.96
N ASP A 978 30.74 6.22 -8.73
CA ASP A 978 31.91 5.61 -9.40
C ASP A 978 32.87 4.94 -8.40
N THR A 979 33.10 5.58 -7.25
CA THR A 979 33.94 5.02 -6.19
C THR A 979 33.34 3.74 -5.60
N LEU A 980 32.01 3.70 -5.41
CA LEU A 980 31.33 2.51 -4.91
C LEU A 980 31.39 1.38 -5.93
N ILE A 981 31.11 1.66 -7.20
CA ILE A 981 31.17 0.69 -8.31
C ILE A 981 32.58 0.11 -8.40
N THR A 982 33.61 0.96 -8.43
CA THR A 982 35.02 0.53 -8.49
C THR A 982 35.40 -0.35 -7.30
N TYR A 983 34.94 0.02 -6.10
CA TYR A 983 35.19 -0.77 -4.89
C TYR A 983 34.49 -2.13 -4.91
N LEU A 984 33.27 -2.22 -5.43
CA LEU A 984 32.59 -3.51 -5.58
C LEU A 984 33.36 -4.43 -6.54
N GLU A 985 33.94 -3.90 -7.62
CA GLU A 985 34.66 -4.68 -8.63
C GLU A 985 36.07 -5.13 -8.19
N THR A 986 36.80 -4.24 -7.52
CA THR A 986 38.25 -4.38 -7.28
C THR A 986 38.71 -4.03 -5.86
N GLY A 987 37.79 -3.64 -4.98
CA GLY A 987 38.08 -3.25 -3.61
C GLY A 987 38.55 -4.41 -2.74
N THR A 988 39.26 -4.08 -1.66
CA THR A 988 39.70 -5.06 -0.67
C THR A 988 38.58 -5.30 0.35
N PRO A 989 38.15 -6.55 0.57
CA PRO A 989 37.12 -6.86 1.56
C PRO A 989 37.64 -6.67 2.98
N PHE A 990 36.71 -6.44 3.92
CA PHE A 990 37.00 -6.35 5.35
C PHE A 990 36.04 -7.24 6.14
N THR A 991 36.45 -7.63 7.35
CA THR A 991 35.63 -8.43 8.27
C THR A 991 35.09 -7.59 9.41
N GLY A 992 33.82 -7.80 9.78
CA GLY A 992 33.16 -7.12 10.89
C GLY A 992 32.16 -6.07 10.42
N THR A 993 31.70 -5.23 11.35
CA THR A 993 30.64 -4.25 11.09
C THR A 993 31.17 -3.09 10.25
N GLY A 994 30.57 -2.81 9.08
CA GLY A 994 30.99 -1.71 8.21
C GLY A 994 30.93 -0.33 8.87
N GLN A 995 29.99 -0.12 9.78
CA GLN A 995 29.86 1.12 10.53
C GLN A 995 30.94 1.31 11.62
N ASP A 996 31.76 0.29 11.92
CA ASP A 996 32.90 0.41 12.84
C ASP A 996 34.19 0.72 12.04
N PRO A 997 34.72 1.96 12.08
CA PRO A 997 35.93 2.32 11.33
C PRO A 997 37.17 1.54 11.76
N ARG A 998 37.17 0.88 12.93
CA ARG A 998 38.29 0.01 13.34
C ARG A 998 38.37 -1.26 12.49
N ALA A 999 37.25 -1.68 11.91
CA ALA A 999 37.17 -2.88 11.07
C ALA A 999 37.65 -2.63 9.63
N ASN A 1000 37.38 -1.43 9.07
CA ASN A 1000 37.63 -1.15 7.65
C ASN A 1000 38.56 0.04 7.38
N ALA A 1001 38.80 0.91 8.35
CA ALA A 1001 39.67 2.08 8.20
C ALA A 1001 40.62 2.27 9.42
N PRO A 1002 41.32 1.23 9.91
CA PRO A 1002 42.11 1.31 11.14
C PRO A 1002 43.25 2.34 11.07
N THR A 1003 43.80 2.59 9.89
CA THR A 1003 44.82 3.63 9.68
C THR A 1003 44.25 5.03 9.86
N VAL A 1004 43.00 5.26 9.42
CA VAL A 1004 42.28 6.53 9.63
C VAL A 1004 41.99 6.73 11.12
N VAL A 1005 41.57 5.66 11.84
CA VAL A 1005 41.38 5.74 13.30
C VAL A 1005 42.68 6.14 14.00
N ALA A 1006 43.80 5.49 13.65
CA ALA A 1006 45.11 5.81 14.23
C ALA A 1006 45.56 7.25 13.94
N ASP A 1007 45.25 7.77 12.74
CA ASP A 1007 45.56 9.16 12.38
C ASP A 1007 44.70 10.17 13.15
N VAL A 1008 43.41 9.86 13.38
CA VAL A 1008 42.52 10.66 14.24
C VAL A 1008 43.02 10.66 15.70
N GLU A 1009 43.43 9.50 16.22
CA GLU A 1009 44.01 9.38 17.57
C GLU A 1009 45.23 10.29 17.72
N HIS A 1010 46.18 10.21 16.77
CA HIS A 1010 47.40 11.00 16.79
C HIS A 1010 47.12 12.50 16.63
N THR A 1011 46.29 12.87 15.65
CA THR A 1011 46.03 14.27 15.28
C THR A 1011 45.22 15.02 16.34
N LEU A 1012 44.22 14.37 16.95
CA LEU A 1012 43.34 15.01 17.95
C LEU A 1012 43.73 14.67 19.40
N GLY A 1013 44.69 13.76 19.59
CA GLY A 1013 45.11 13.24 20.89
C GLY A 1013 43.94 12.59 21.63
N LEU A 1014 43.25 11.67 20.95
CA LEU A 1014 42.08 10.93 21.45
C LEU A 1014 42.44 9.48 21.74
N SER A 1015 41.66 8.81 22.60
CA SER A 1015 41.65 7.35 22.68
C SER A 1015 41.06 6.72 21.41
N ALA A 1016 41.45 5.47 21.12
CA ALA A 1016 40.92 4.69 19.99
C ALA A 1016 39.38 4.62 19.96
N ASP A 1017 38.73 4.45 21.13
CA ASP A 1017 37.27 4.42 21.22
C ASP A 1017 36.67 5.81 20.92
N ALA A 1018 37.26 6.91 21.42
CA ALA A 1018 36.80 8.26 21.11
C ALA A 1018 37.02 8.63 19.62
N ALA A 1019 38.15 8.23 19.03
CA ALA A 1019 38.45 8.41 17.61
C ALA A 1019 37.45 7.65 16.72
N CYS A 1020 37.18 6.38 17.04
CA CYS A 1020 36.16 5.57 16.38
C CYS A 1020 34.78 6.26 16.45
N TYR A 1021 34.35 6.68 17.65
CA TYR A 1021 33.05 7.34 17.81
C TYR A 1021 32.98 8.68 17.06
N PHE A 1022 34.06 9.46 17.05
CA PHE A 1022 34.09 10.73 16.33
C PHE A 1022 33.94 10.55 14.82
N LEU A 1023 34.63 9.57 14.22
CA LEU A 1023 34.48 9.23 12.81
C LEU A 1023 33.04 8.78 12.48
N GLN A 1024 32.42 7.99 13.36
CA GLN A 1024 31.00 7.61 13.21
C GLN A 1024 30.06 8.81 13.26
N LEU A 1025 30.34 9.79 14.12
CA LEU A 1025 29.58 11.03 14.20
C LEU A 1025 29.79 11.92 12.97
N LEU A 1026 30.98 11.93 12.37
CA LEU A 1026 31.28 12.64 11.12
C LEU A 1026 30.58 12.00 9.91
N ALA A 1027 30.68 10.68 9.78
CA ALA A 1027 30.25 9.95 8.59
C ALA A 1027 28.77 9.58 8.58
N LEU A 1028 28.27 8.91 9.63
CA LEU A 1028 27.06 8.11 9.53
C LEU A 1028 25.77 8.94 9.74
N VAL A 1029 24.72 8.65 8.97
CA VAL A 1029 23.42 9.34 9.06
C VAL A 1029 22.78 9.24 10.43
N ASN A 1030 22.69 8.01 10.99
CA ASN A 1030 21.92 7.71 12.20
C ASN A 1030 22.77 6.99 13.27
N PRO A 1031 23.82 7.62 13.85
CA PRO A 1031 24.65 7.02 14.88
C PRO A 1031 23.96 7.11 16.25
N THR A 1032 22.77 6.52 16.37
CA THR A 1032 22.04 6.46 17.65
C THR A 1032 22.88 5.74 18.71
N ASP A 1033 22.61 5.98 20.00
CA ASP A 1033 23.31 5.28 21.07
C ASP A 1033 23.12 3.75 20.95
N THR A 1034 21.94 3.30 20.49
CA THR A 1034 21.66 1.87 20.25
C THR A 1034 22.51 1.32 19.10
N ASN A 1035 22.55 2.03 17.97
CA ASN A 1035 23.31 1.62 16.80
C ASN A 1035 24.81 1.60 17.07
N THR A 1036 25.35 2.66 17.67
CA THR A 1036 26.77 2.77 18.03
C THR A 1036 27.21 1.62 18.92
N LYS A 1037 26.41 1.27 19.94
CA LYS A 1037 26.68 0.11 20.79
C LYS A 1037 26.63 -1.22 20.02
N LYS A 1038 25.62 -1.41 19.16
CA LYS A 1038 25.49 -2.61 18.30
C LYS A 1038 26.73 -2.75 17.42
N TRP A 1039 27.11 -1.70 16.70
CA TRP A 1039 28.19 -1.74 15.73
C TRP A 1039 29.56 -2.01 16.35
N ASN A 1040 29.83 -1.37 17.49
CA ASN A 1040 31.15 -1.42 18.13
C ASN A 1040 31.27 -2.55 19.16
N GLY A 1041 30.20 -3.30 19.43
CA GLY A 1041 30.13 -4.28 20.52
C GLY A 1041 30.26 -3.64 21.91
N TRP A 1042 29.85 -2.38 22.05
CA TRP A 1042 30.07 -1.61 23.28
C TRP A 1042 28.94 -1.77 24.29
N ASN A 1043 29.32 -1.76 25.56
CA ASN A 1043 28.38 -1.49 26.64
C ASN A 1043 28.21 0.03 26.84
N LYS A 1044 27.25 0.41 27.70
CA LYS A 1044 26.95 1.82 27.99
C LYS A 1044 28.16 2.60 28.52
N LYS A 1045 28.99 1.98 29.37
CA LYS A 1045 30.14 2.65 30.02
C LYS A 1045 31.20 3.06 29.00
N GLN A 1046 31.46 2.23 27.99
CA GLN A 1046 32.42 2.55 26.92
C GLN A 1046 31.94 3.74 26.10
N LEU A 1047 30.68 3.73 25.67
CA LEU A 1047 30.08 4.86 24.94
C LEU A 1047 30.12 6.17 25.74
N ASP A 1048 29.77 6.11 27.03
CA ASP A 1048 29.79 7.28 27.91
C ASP A 1048 31.23 7.82 28.12
N THR A 1049 32.23 6.95 28.11
CA THR A 1049 33.66 7.33 28.21
C THR A 1049 34.13 8.05 26.95
N ALA A 1050 33.91 7.46 25.77
CA ALA A 1050 34.24 8.07 24.49
C ALA A 1050 33.54 9.43 24.32
N ARG A 1051 32.26 9.51 24.66
CA ARG A 1051 31.48 10.76 24.65
C ARG A 1051 32.08 11.84 25.54
N SER A 1052 32.43 11.48 26.77
CA SER A 1052 33.00 12.43 27.74
C SER A 1052 34.33 13.01 27.24
N GLU A 1053 35.16 12.18 26.62
CA GLU A 1053 36.42 12.62 26.03
C GLU A 1053 36.22 13.62 24.88
N LEU A 1054 35.30 13.32 23.94
CA LEU A 1054 34.98 14.23 22.83
C LEU A 1054 34.42 15.57 23.30
N LEU A 1055 33.61 15.58 24.36
CA LEU A 1055 33.09 16.80 24.99
C LEU A 1055 34.20 17.63 25.62
N VAL A 1056 35.13 17.00 26.34
CA VAL A 1056 36.30 17.69 26.93
C VAL A 1056 37.17 18.33 25.85
N LYS A 1057 37.33 17.66 24.72
CA LYS A 1057 38.06 18.15 23.54
C LYS A 1057 37.26 19.14 22.70
N LYS A 1058 35.99 19.39 23.03
CA LYS A 1058 35.07 20.30 22.33
C LYS A 1058 34.85 19.95 20.85
N LEU A 1059 35.01 18.68 20.50
CA LEU A 1059 34.78 18.18 19.14
C LEU A 1059 33.29 17.92 18.87
N VAL A 1060 32.49 17.83 19.94
CA VAL A 1060 31.05 17.62 19.90
C VAL A 1060 30.36 18.53 20.90
N VAL A 1061 29.07 18.76 20.71
CA VAL A 1061 28.21 19.53 21.61
C VAL A 1061 27.09 18.65 22.17
N GLU A 1062 26.67 18.92 23.41
CA GLU A 1062 25.44 18.33 23.94
C GLU A 1062 24.24 19.08 23.35
N ALA A 1063 23.34 18.36 22.69
CA ALA A 1063 22.10 18.90 22.15
C ALA A 1063 20.99 17.85 22.22
N LYS A 1064 19.76 18.23 21.83
CA LYS A 1064 18.63 17.30 21.76
C LYS A 1064 17.83 17.53 20.49
N HIS A 1065 17.82 16.50 19.64
CA HIS A 1065 17.03 16.47 18.42
C HIS A 1065 16.06 15.28 18.43
N THR A 1066 14.82 15.53 18.05
CA THR A 1066 13.77 14.50 17.98
C THR A 1066 14.17 13.41 17.00
N GLY A 1067 14.13 12.15 17.44
CA GLY A 1067 14.44 10.98 16.60
C GLY A 1067 15.92 10.63 16.48
N ALA A 1068 16.86 11.48 16.92
CA ALA A 1068 18.30 11.24 16.77
C ALA A 1068 18.86 10.14 17.70
N GLY A 1069 18.18 9.81 18.80
CA GLY A 1069 18.53 8.67 19.66
C GLY A 1069 19.91 8.75 20.34
N ARG A 1070 20.52 9.95 20.44
CA ARG A 1070 21.83 10.22 21.06
C ARG A 1070 21.83 11.59 21.75
N SER A 1071 22.88 11.86 22.54
CA SER A 1071 23.02 13.09 23.35
C SER A 1071 24.15 14.04 22.92
N VAL A 1072 25.01 13.63 21.98
CA VAL A 1072 26.06 14.47 21.42
C VAL A 1072 25.98 14.55 19.91
N PHE A 1073 26.36 15.70 19.38
CA PHE A 1073 26.23 16.06 17.97
C PHE A 1073 27.46 16.85 17.52
N LEU A 1074 27.73 16.84 16.22
CA LEU A 1074 28.74 17.75 15.67
C LEU A 1074 28.29 19.21 15.89
N PRO A 1075 29.20 20.14 16.18
CA PRO A 1075 28.88 21.56 16.18
C PRO A 1075 28.31 21.99 14.80
N GLY A 1076 27.20 22.75 14.79
CA GLY A 1076 26.60 23.27 13.56
C GLY A 1076 25.08 23.17 13.51
N GLY A 1077 24.51 23.42 12.32
CA GLY A 1077 23.07 23.36 12.09
C GLY A 1077 22.48 21.94 12.06
N TRP A 1078 21.15 21.86 12.15
CA TRP A 1078 20.41 20.60 12.14
C TRP A 1078 19.32 20.60 11.06
N CYS A 1079 19.35 19.64 10.15
CA CYS A 1079 18.29 19.41 9.17
C CYS A 1079 17.18 18.56 9.80
N GLN A 1080 15.94 19.07 9.78
CA GLN A 1080 14.79 18.34 10.31
C GLN A 1080 14.45 17.12 9.45
N LYS A 1081 13.93 16.05 10.08
CA LYS A 1081 13.45 14.86 9.37
C LYS A 1081 12.43 15.23 8.29
N SER A 1082 12.56 14.66 7.10
CA SER A 1082 11.57 14.71 6.02
C SER A 1082 10.79 13.38 5.92
N HIS A 1083 9.96 13.23 4.89
CA HIS A 1083 9.28 11.97 4.64
C HIS A 1083 10.24 10.87 4.15
N SER A 1084 11.32 11.25 3.45
CA SER A 1084 12.21 10.35 2.71
C SER A 1084 13.58 10.27 3.37
N GLY A 1085 13.98 11.28 4.16
CA GLY A 1085 15.25 11.33 4.85
C GLY A 1085 15.11 11.48 6.37
N PRO A 1086 16.00 10.86 7.16
CA PRO A 1086 16.09 11.12 8.60
C PRO A 1086 16.59 12.55 8.87
N GLY A 1087 16.48 13.02 10.11
CA GLY A 1087 17.14 14.27 10.51
C GLY A 1087 18.63 14.06 10.74
N LEU A 1088 19.48 14.98 10.29
CA LEU A 1088 20.94 14.89 10.41
C LEU A 1088 21.60 16.26 10.59
N GLU A 1089 22.85 16.26 11.06
CA GLU A 1089 23.68 17.47 11.09
C GLU A 1089 23.92 18.00 9.67
N VAL A 1090 23.73 19.30 9.49
CA VAL A 1090 23.93 20.03 8.23
C VAL A 1090 25.26 19.72 7.56
N TRP A 1091 26.30 19.56 8.39
CA TRP A 1091 27.65 19.16 7.98
C TRP A 1091 27.67 17.97 7.01
N LYS A 1092 26.75 17.02 7.20
CA LYS A 1092 26.67 15.77 6.43
C LYS A 1092 25.86 15.88 5.15
N ALA A 1093 25.14 16.98 4.93
CA ALA A 1093 24.27 17.15 3.78
C ALA A 1093 24.96 16.86 2.42
N PRO A 1094 26.22 17.31 2.19
CA PRO A 1094 26.92 17.00 0.94
C PRO A 1094 27.17 15.50 0.72
N HIS A 1095 27.46 14.74 1.78
CA HIS A 1095 27.74 13.29 1.68
C HIS A 1095 26.51 12.43 1.41
N TYR A 1096 25.30 13.01 1.55
CA TYR A 1096 24.04 12.33 1.32
C TYR A 1096 23.17 12.98 0.24
N LEU A 1097 23.75 13.92 -0.52
CA LEU A 1097 23.12 14.57 -1.67
C LEU A 1097 21.72 15.09 -1.33
N LEU A 1098 21.63 16.02 -0.37
CA LEU A 1098 20.34 16.61 0.00
C LEU A 1098 19.92 17.69 -1.01
N TRP A 1099 18.65 17.66 -1.42
CA TRP A 1099 18.01 18.79 -2.09
C TRP A 1099 18.01 20.02 -1.19
N ASN A 1100 18.13 21.21 -1.80
CA ASN A 1100 18.11 22.47 -1.08
C ASN A 1100 16.69 22.82 -0.63
N THR A 1101 16.26 22.20 0.47
CA THR A 1101 14.93 22.34 1.07
C THR A 1101 15.02 22.61 2.57
N GLU A 1102 13.92 23.02 3.20
CA GLU A 1102 13.89 23.28 4.65
C GLU A 1102 14.09 22.02 5.52
N LYS A 1103 13.88 20.83 4.95
CA LYS A 1103 14.01 19.54 5.63
C LYS A 1103 15.11 18.70 4.98
N ALA A 1104 15.54 17.64 5.65
CA ALA A 1104 16.51 16.69 5.13
C ALA A 1104 15.88 15.83 4.03
N THR A 1105 15.81 16.35 2.81
CA THR A 1105 15.22 15.68 1.65
C THR A 1105 16.34 15.17 0.75
N PRO A 1106 16.75 13.89 0.84
CA PRO A 1106 17.84 13.36 0.03
C PRO A 1106 17.39 13.08 -1.40
N VAL A 1107 18.34 13.16 -2.34
CA VAL A 1107 18.18 12.66 -3.72
C VAL A 1107 17.94 11.15 -3.69
N ILE A 1108 18.70 10.42 -2.87
CA ILE A 1108 18.48 8.99 -2.63
C ILE A 1108 17.73 8.82 -1.31
N PRO A 1109 16.46 8.36 -1.33
CA PRO A 1109 15.67 8.14 -0.13
C PRO A 1109 16.42 7.31 0.92
N THR A 1110 16.11 7.57 2.17
CA THR A 1110 16.65 6.96 3.39
C THR A 1110 18.15 7.17 3.64
N CYS A 1111 18.84 7.94 2.79
CA CYS A 1111 20.26 8.28 2.89
C CYS A 1111 21.17 7.03 3.04
N PRO A 1112 21.08 6.00 2.18
CA PRO A 1112 22.09 4.94 2.18
C PRO A 1112 23.48 5.55 1.89
N PRO A 1113 24.57 4.96 2.41
CA PRO A 1113 25.91 5.37 2.03
C PRO A 1113 26.13 5.22 0.53
N ILE A 1114 26.50 6.32 -0.14
CA ILE A 1114 26.87 6.34 -1.57
C ILE A 1114 28.35 5.98 -1.78
N LEU A 1115 29.13 5.93 -0.70
CA LEU A 1115 30.51 5.47 -0.68
C LEU A 1115 30.61 4.18 0.14
N PRO A 1116 31.59 3.30 -0.17
CA PRO A 1116 31.97 2.22 0.74
C PRO A 1116 32.45 2.80 2.07
N TYR A 1117 32.10 2.17 3.20
CA TYR A 1117 32.53 2.62 4.54
C TYR A 1117 34.02 3.02 4.67
N PRO A 1118 35.02 2.24 4.18
CA PRO A 1118 36.43 2.66 4.30
C PRO A 1118 36.71 3.99 3.59
N HIS A 1119 36.11 4.22 2.43
CA HIS A 1119 36.25 5.46 1.67
C HIS A 1119 35.48 6.60 2.33
N LEU A 1120 34.27 6.32 2.82
CA LEU A 1120 33.46 7.30 3.55
C LEU A 1120 34.22 7.84 4.77
N PHE A 1121 34.82 6.98 5.59
CA PHE A 1121 35.59 7.41 6.76
C PHE A 1121 36.86 8.18 6.38
N ALA A 1122 37.57 7.74 5.34
CA ALA A 1122 38.74 8.45 4.83
C ALA A 1122 38.37 9.84 4.30
N GLU A 1123 37.27 9.95 3.55
CA GLU A 1123 36.82 11.21 2.95
C GLU A 1123 36.37 12.22 4.00
N VAL A 1124 35.52 11.82 4.97
CA VAL A 1124 35.10 12.77 6.02
C VAL A 1124 36.26 13.22 6.90
N TRP A 1125 37.28 12.36 7.08
CA TRP A 1125 38.48 12.74 7.82
C TRP A 1125 39.39 13.66 7.02
N GLN A 1126 39.55 13.41 5.72
CA GLN A 1126 40.28 14.30 4.82
C GLN A 1126 39.61 15.68 4.76
N ARG A 1127 38.27 15.71 4.66
CA ARG A 1127 37.48 16.95 4.69
C ARG A 1127 37.74 17.72 5.99
N TYR A 1128 37.63 17.05 7.13
CA TYR A 1128 37.92 17.62 8.45
C TYR A 1128 39.34 18.20 8.55
N THR A 1129 40.36 17.45 8.13
CA THR A 1129 41.77 17.87 8.22
C THR A 1129 42.16 18.94 7.20
N SER A 1130 41.42 19.06 6.09
CA SER A 1130 41.58 20.12 5.10
C SER A 1130 41.07 21.50 5.54
N GLY A 1131 40.46 21.58 6.73
CA GLY A 1131 39.99 22.83 7.34
C GLY A 1131 38.48 23.05 7.21
N ASP A 1132 37.80 22.25 6.39
CA ASP A 1132 36.34 22.18 6.41
C ASP A 1132 35.95 21.36 7.65
N THR A 1133 35.58 22.05 8.74
CA THR A 1133 35.26 21.41 10.03
C THR A 1133 33.82 21.74 10.46
N PRO A 1134 33.13 20.84 11.18
CA PRO A 1134 31.79 21.13 11.68
C PRO A 1134 31.79 22.35 12.61
N GLY A 1135 30.98 23.34 12.28
CA GLY A 1135 30.87 24.60 13.02
C GLY A 1135 29.53 25.29 12.83
N TYR A 1136 29.22 26.21 13.73
CA TYR A 1136 28.12 27.16 13.51
C TYR A 1136 28.60 28.20 12.50
N GLU A 1137 27.95 28.25 11.33
CA GLU A 1137 28.21 29.29 10.34
C GLU A 1137 27.94 30.68 10.94
N GLU A 1138 28.80 31.66 10.65
CA GLU A 1138 28.41 33.07 10.77
C GLU A 1138 27.17 33.27 9.89
N LEU A 1139 26.08 33.82 10.45
CA LEU A 1139 24.78 34.05 9.79
C LEU A 1139 24.92 34.36 8.29
N ARG A 1140 24.82 33.32 7.45
CA ARG A 1140 24.65 33.45 6.01
C ARG A 1140 23.17 33.37 5.69
N THR A 1141 22.69 34.33 4.92
CA THR A 1141 21.31 34.42 4.44
C THR A 1141 21.03 33.55 3.22
N GLU A 1142 21.97 32.70 2.80
CA GLU A 1142 21.85 31.86 1.60
C GLU A 1142 21.80 30.37 1.99
N ARG A 1143 20.83 29.65 1.41
CA ARG A 1143 20.52 28.23 1.69
C ARG A 1143 21.52 27.29 0.99
N TYR A 1144 21.71 26.08 1.53
CA TYR A 1144 22.75 25.08 1.19
C TYR A 1144 23.12 24.98 -0.30
N GLY A 1145 24.42 25.05 -0.61
CA GLY A 1145 24.97 24.72 -1.93
C GLY A 1145 25.69 25.86 -2.67
N GLN A 1146 26.56 26.63 -1.99
CA GLN A 1146 27.58 27.45 -2.66
C GLN A 1146 28.98 27.09 -2.20
#